data_AF-A0A7Y7TVF6-F1
#
_entry.id   AF-A0A7Y7TVF6-F1
#
_cell.length_a   1.000
_cell.length_b   1.000
_cell.length_c   1.000
_cell.angle_alpha   90.00
_cell.angle_beta   90.00
_cell.angle_gamma   90.00
#
_symmetry.space_group_name_H-M   'P 1'
#
loop_
_entity.id
_entity.type
_entity.pdbx_description
1 polymer ?
#
loop_
_entity_poly.entity_id
_entity_poly.type
_entity_poly.pdbx_seq_one_letter_code
_entity_poly.pdbx_strand_id
1 'polypeptide(L)'
;MNESMLNALLQFLAIIQNLKKDEKQLLTRKYIENYLRKNFGKKIANEKVEVYIKYTELFKEDTNFQSQLTYVCKSINQECNLREKYHILINLLDFILYSEISFYNSFSIEKPFKVFVNTIVLELRVNKTEFLNLIRFIFGEIYKIPQKKQLLIVGNKNPGFEEIRFLENENLNGYLIFLYLSSSNLLLFRYRGALTLEVNKQAIFSRHVYTLKNGSFISGKNIKPIYYGNVLRAYSYNEAVHNIYFKAENIEYKFPNGLTAIQQLTLDASSGELIGIMGGSGVGKSTLMNVLCGVYPLSKGQIEINGIPLDVKSENLKSIIGIVPQEDSLIEELTVFQNILFSSKLTLGNLSDEEIISHVESILIEFELYGIKDLKVGSPLKKLISGGQRKRLNIAMEVIRKPEILFVDEPTSGLSSLDSENVMNLLKELSLQGTLLFVNIHQPSSETFKLFDSVLILDKGGYPIFYGNPIESILYFKQKGDRVDKKEIACDYCGHINPDLIFEIVDEKQVNQYGELTTDRKIGPKEWHQFYLDDLRNNYSIWKNNPIPKRKYQIPSSFKQLKLFFLRTVLTKFGDWEFVFLSASIAPIIGLIIAFFTKQFATTKGGNYEYIFFENANLPAYFFMSIISALFIGLIVSAEGIIRDNRMLKREAFFNLSMFSYYNSKVLFFVLLSAFQSFCLTIFGIILFKIPDFIFSFWLILFSLSVLANLLGLIVSSTLKSVPAIYVLVPFLLIPQILFSGVVVKFDQLNYKVGNQEKVPIIGEIMTSRWAFEALTVKQFNDNEYQKQFTDINIQESYNRVRLFYVIPMLNSAIDDYFSSKDRVLHEKNLKLLKNGLQVLNINEPESLTEEEFVNSTKKEIEQKRLQISSALNRIHIQKDVITENLSKSCNGIDGLNALKQKSVNKAISDLVQNRSANDQVIQVESEIFIKTDPIFRLSKSRNGRAHFFAPYKRLGGLLIETYWFNLMVIWLMILFLYNILVSELLTKTVKIIQRIYQRNLKILLKT
;
A
#
# COMPACT_ATOMS: atom_id res chain seq x y z
N MET A 1 11.65 29.68 30.05
CA MET A 1 13.12 29.66 30.14
C MET A 1 13.46 28.67 31.24
N ASN A 2 14.27 27.65 30.94
CA ASN A 2 14.60 26.61 31.91
C ASN A 2 15.54 27.13 32.99
N GLU A 3 15.60 26.45 34.13
CA GLU A 3 16.43 26.86 35.27
C GLU A 3 17.93 26.88 34.92
N SER A 4 18.39 25.91 34.13
CA SER A 4 19.73 25.88 33.57
C SER A 4 20.05 27.13 32.75
N MET A 5 19.18 27.50 31.80
CA MET A 5 19.35 28.71 30.98
C MET A 5 19.41 29.97 31.85
N LEU A 6 18.56 30.04 32.88
CA LEU A 6 18.54 31.17 33.80
C LEU A 6 19.85 31.25 34.59
N ASN A 7 20.31 30.14 35.15
CA ASN A 7 21.56 30.09 35.90
C ASN A 7 22.76 30.43 34.99
N ALA A 8 22.79 29.92 33.76
CA ALA A 8 23.84 30.23 32.78
C ALA A 8 23.87 31.73 32.40
N LEU A 9 22.69 32.34 32.20
CA LEU A 9 22.58 33.78 32.00
C LEU A 9 23.11 34.56 33.22
N LEU A 10 22.73 34.16 34.44
CA LEU A 10 23.22 34.79 35.67
C LEU A 10 24.75 34.64 35.84
N GLN A 11 25.32 33.49 35.50
CA GLN A 11 26.78 33.27 35.50
C GLN A 11 27.48 34.19 34.50
N PHE A 12 26.96 34.33 33.27
CA PHE A 12 27.52 35.27 32.30
C PHE A 12 27.46 36.71 32.80
N LEU A 13 26.33 37.13 33.37
CA LEU A 13 26.16 38.46 33.91
C LEU A 13 27.13 38.73 35.07
N ALA A 14 27.38 37.72 35.91
CA ALA A 14 28.32 37.80 37.03
C ALA A 14 29.77 37.97 36.55
N ILE A 15 30.18 37.19 35.54
CA ILE A 15 31.50 37.29 34.90
C ILE A 15 31.70 38.68 34.27
N ILE A 16 30.68 39.21 33.58
CA ILE A 16 30.74 40.55 32.95
C ILE A 16 30.80 41.66 34.01
N GLN A 17 30.12 41.51 35.15
CA GLN A 17 30.19 42.50 36.23
C GLN A 17 31.60 42.60 36.82
N ASN A 18 32.30 41.48 37.00
CA ASN A 18 33.64 41.44 37.61
C ASN A 18 34.74 42.11 36.74
N LEU A 19 34.46 42.41 35.47
CA LEU A 19 35.35 43.22 34.63
C LEU A 19 35.38 44.72 35.02
N LYS A 20 34.39 45.23 35.79
CA LYS A 20 34.36 46.62 36.25
C LYS A 20 35.10 46.78 37.58
N LYS A 21 36.03 47.74 37.66
CA LYS A 21 36.68 48.17 38.92
C LYS A 21 35.94 49.28 39.69
N ASP A 22 34.80 49.79 39.21
CA ASP A 22 34.15 51.02 39.77
C ASP A 22 32.73 50.86 40.35
N GLU A 23 32.38 51.84 41.21
CA GLU A 23 31.27 51.99 42.18
C GLU A 23 29.80 51.81 41.70
N LYS A 24 29.54 51.51 40.41
CA LYS A 24 28.16 51.37 39.87
C LYS A 24 27.52 49.97 40.08
N GLN A 25 27.91 49.20 41.10
CA GLN A 25 27.38 47.85 41.36
C GLN A 25 25.87 47.84 41.70
N LEU A 26 25.39 48.92 42.32
CA LEU A 26 24.00 49.05 42.80
C LEU A 26 22.97 49.19 41.65
N LEU A 27 23.36 49.82 40.54
CA LEU A 27 22.52 49.99 39.35
C LEU A 27 22.35 48.66 38.59
N THR A 28 23.44 47.90 38.46
CA THR A 28 23.46 46.58 37.81
C THR A 28 22.54 45.59 38.54
N ARG A 29 22.59 45.57 39.87
CA ARG A 29 21.73 44.73 40.70
C ARG A 29 20.25 45.06 40.52
N LYS A 30 19.89 46.36 40.51
CA LYS A 30 18.51 46.81 40.27
C LYS A 30 17.98 46.40 38.90
N TYR A 31 18.82 46.39 37.87
CA TYR A 31 18.40 45.92 36.54
C TYR A 31 18.07 44.43 36.55
N ILE A 32 18.95 43.59 37.12
CA ILE A 32 18.74 42.14 37.19
C ILE A 32 17.48 41.83 38.02
N GLU A 33 17.30 42.51 39.15
CA GLU A 33 16.11 42.38 39.98
C GLU A 33 14.83 42.75 39.20
N ASN A 34 14.84 43.85 38.46
CA ASN A 34 13.69 44.25 37.63
C ASN A 34 13.43 43.27 36.47
N TYR A 35 14.48 42.79 35.79
CA TYR A 35 14.37 41.78 34.73
C TYR A 35 13.76 40.48 35.26
N LEU A 36 14.27 39.97 36.39
CA LEU A 36 13.77 38.75 37.01
C LEU A 36 12.33 38.91 37.51
N ARG A 37 12.00 40.05 38.12
CA ARG A 37 10.62 40.33 38.57
C ARG A 37 9.63 40.39 37.42
N LYS A 38 10.02 41.03 36.31
CA LYS A 38 9.18 41.17 35.12
C LYS A 38 8.89 39.81 34.47
N ASN A 39 9.87 38.92 34.42
CA ASN A 39 9.75 37.66 33.67
C ASN A 39 9.33 36.44 34.51
N PHE A 40 9.61 36.43 35.82
CA PHE A 40 9.42 35.25 36.68
C PHE A 40 8.65 35.55 37.98
N GLY A 41 8.23 36.80 38.19
CA GLY A 41 7.52 37.21 39.40
C GLY A 41 8.44 37.43 40.61
N LYS A 42 7.86 37.97 41.70
CA LYS A 42 8.63 38.53 42.83
C LYS A 42 9.37 37.48 43.66
N LYS A 43 8.79 36.29 43.86
CA LYS A 43 9.34 35.23 44.72
C LYS A 43 10.62 34.62 44.12
N ILE A 44 10.53 34.17 42.86
CA ILE A 44 11.65 33.59 42.12
C ILE A 44 12.75 34.62 41.88
N ALA A 45 12.38 35.88 41.63
CA ALA A 45 13.36 36.95 41.45
C ALA A 45 14.26 37.14 42.67
N ASN A 46 13.70 37.14 43.88
CA ASN A 46 14.50 37.32 45.09
C ASN A 46 15.49 36.15 45.31
N GLU A 47 15.03 34.90 45.13
CA GLU A 47 15.89 33.71 45.23
C GLU A 47 17.03 33.73 44.19
N LYS A 48 16.73 34.08 42.94
CA LYS A 48 17.72 34.09 41.87
C LYS A 48 18.68 35.27 41.94
N VAL A 49 18.31 36.38 42.60
CA VAL A 49 19.24 37.47 42.92
C VAL A 49 20.30 37.00 43.94
N GLU A 50 19.95 36.15 44.91
CA GLU A 50 20.94 35.59 45.83
C GLU A 50 21.90 34.63 45.12
N VAL A 51 21.39 33.79 44.22
CA VAL A 51 22.21 32.91 43.36
C VAL A 51 23.18 33.73 42.51
N TYR A 52 22.73 34.85 41.96
CA TYR A 52 23.58 35.78 41.21
C TYR A 52 24.72 36.34 42.07
N ILE A 53 24.43 36.78 43.30
CA ILE A 53 25.44 37.30 44.23
C ILE A 53 26.50 36.24 44.51
N LYS A 54 26.07 35.00 44.78
CA LYS A 54 26.98 33.87 44.98
C LYS A 54 27.91 33.63 43.78
N TYR A 55 27.39 33.73 42.56
CA TYR A 55 28.23 33.64 41.36
C TYR A 55 29.20 34.81 41.23
N THR A 56 28.79 36.03 41.55
CA THR A 56 29.71 37.19 41.51
C THR A 56 30.88 37.04 42.49
N GLU A 57 30.64 36.45 43.66
CA GLU A 57 31.70 36.15 44.65
C GLU A 57 32.62 35.04 44.17
N LEU A 58 32.07 33.91 43.70
CA LEU A 58 32.85 32.79 43.16
C LEU A 58 33.78 33.22 42.01
N PHE A 59 33.29 34.05 41.09
CA PHE A 59 34.08 34.51 39.96
C PHE A 59 35.03 35.69 40.28
N LYS A 60 35.06 36.20 41.51
CA LYS A 60 36.05 37.21 41.96
C LYS A 60 37.40 36.60 42.33
N GLU A 61 37.42 35.33 42.76
CA GLU A 61 38.63 34.65 43.24
C GLU A 61 39.53 34.15 42.10
N ASP A 62 38.96 33.84 40.94
CA ASP A 62 39.69 33.38 39.75
C ASP A 62 40.08 34.54 38.83
N THR A 63 41.37 34.69 38.51
CA THR A 63 41.89 35.84 37.73
C THR A 63 41.81 35.68 36.21
N ASN A 64 41.46 34.49 35.70
CA ASN A 64 41.46 34.21 34.26
C ASN A 64 40.03 34.26 33.66
N PHE A 65 39.69 35.40 33.07
CA PHE A 65 38.40 35.65 32.41
C PHE A 65 38.05 34.63 31.30
N GLN A 66 39.04 34.17 30.55
CA GLN A 66 38.80 33.26 29.41
C GLN A 66 38.38 31.87 29.87
N SER A 67 38.98 31.33 30.94
CA SER A 67 38.62 30.01 31.47
C SER A 67 37.21 30.00 32.09
N GLN A 68 36.82 31.07 32.78
CA GLN A 68 35.47 31.23 33.34
C GLN A 68 34.41 31.24 32.22
N LEU A 69 34.64 31.98 31.14
CA LEU A 69 33.73 31.99 29.98
C LEU A 69 33.63 30.61 29.33
N THR A 70 34.77 29.93 29.12
CA THR A 70 34.78 28.59 28.53
C THR A 70 34.01 27.58 29.38
N TYR A 71 34.11 27.66 30.71
CA TYR A 71 33.34 26.82 31.63
C TYR A 71 31.82 26.98 31.43
N VAL A 72 31.33 28.23 31.46
CA VAL A 72 29.90 28.51 31.26
C VAL A 72 29.45 28.08 29.87
N CYS A 73 30.25 28.35 28.83
CA CYS A 73 29.91 27.96 27.45
C CYS A 73 29.82 26.43 27.29
N LYS A 74 30.69 25.65 27.95
CA LYS A 74 30.63 24.18 27.93
C LYS A 74 29.37 23.65 28.61
N SER A 75 28.98 24.21 29.74
CA SER A 75 27.72 23.85 30.42
C SER A 75 26.51 24.13 29.53
N ILE A 76 26.48 25.29 28.86
CA ILE A 76 25.39 25.65 27.94
C ILE A 76 25.32 24.71 26.74
N ASN A 77 26.46 24.26 26.21
CA ASN A 77 26.46 23.35 25.07
C ASN A 77 25.87 21.98 25.36
N GLN A 78 25.91 21.54 26.62
CA GLN A 78 25.35 20.25 27.05
C GLN A 78 23.84 20.33 27.24
N GLU A 79 23.33 21.48 27.68
CA GLU A 79 21.94 21.62 28.15
C GLU A 79 21.03 22.44 27.24
N CYS A 80 21.58 23.26 26.33
CA CYS A 80 20.80 24.20 25.51
C CYS A 80 20.91 23.91 24.01
N ASN A 81 19.78 24.00 23.31
CA ASN A 81 19.72 23.97 21.85
C ASN A 81 20.22 25.30 21.23
N LEU A 82 20.42 25.32 19.92
CA LEU A 82 21.00 26.48 19.23
C LEU A 82 20.14 27.76 19.34
N ARG A 83 18.81 27.63 19.31
CA ARG A 83 17.87 28.76 19.49
C ARG A 83 17.92 29.34 20.91
N GLU A 84 18.00 28.48 21.91
CA GLU A 84 18.17 28.84 23.32
C GLU A 84 19.49 29.58 23.56
N LYS A 85 20.59 29.14 22.91
CA LYS A 85 21.87 29.85 22.95
C LYS A 85 21.74 31.28 22.44
N TYR A 86 21.09 31.49 21.29
CA TYR A 86 20.85 32.84 20.78
C TYR A 86 19.96 33.67 21.70
N HIS A 87 18.93 33.09 22.33
CA HIS A 87 18.12 33.80 23.33
C HIS A 87 18.96 34.27 24.53
N ILE A 88 19.85 33.44 25.06
CA ILE A 88 20.79 33.83 26.13
C ILE A 88 21.67 34.98 25.65
N LEU A 89 22.23 34.88 24.44
CA LEU A 89 23.08 35.91 23.85
C LEU A 89 22.36 37.25 23.63
N ILE A 90 21.11 37.23 23.16
CA ILE A 90 20.28 38.43 22.99
C ILE A 90 20.10 39.13 24.34
N ASN A 91 19.67 38.40 25.36
CA ASN A 91 19.43 38.96 26.69
C ASN A 91 20.72 39.48 27.34
N LEU A 92 21.83 38.79 27.13
CA LEU A 92 23.16 39.22 27.57
C LEU A 92 23.57 40.54 26.89
N LEU A 93 23.41 40.63 25.57
CA LEU A 93 23.77 41.83 24.81
C LEU A 93 22.84 43.02 25.14
N ASP A 94 21.55 42.78 25.36
CA ASP A 94 20.60 43.79 25.82
C ASP A 94 20.96 44.31 27.24
N PHE A 95 21.43 43.42 28.12
CA PHE A 95 22.00 43.81 29.41
C PHE A 95 23.25 44.70 29.25
N ILE A 96 24.16 44.36 28.34
CA ILE A 96 25.36 45.18 28.07
C ILE A 96 24.95 46.58 27.58
N LEU A 97 23.92 46.67 26.74
CA LEU A 97 23.37 47.94 26.26
C LEU A 97 22.78 48.79 27.41
N TYR A 98 22.02 48.17 28.32
CA TYR A 98 21.34 48.88 29.41
C TYR A 98 22.28 49.32 30.54
N SER A 99 23.33 48.54 30.82
CA SER A 99 24.26 48.80 31.94
C SER A 99 25.24 49.98 31.70
N GLU A 100 24.97 50.81 30.68
CA GLU A 100 25.81 51.92 30.22
C GLU A 100 27.30 51.56 30.23
N ILE A 101 27.64 50.33 29.83
CA ILE A 101 29.03 50.00 29.56
C ILE A 101 29.38 50.85 28.34
N SER A 102 30.29 51.81 28.52
CA SER A 102 30.76 52.71 27.47
C SER A 102 31.61 51.94 26.45
N PHE A 103 30.99 51.03 25.69
CA PHE A 103 31.49 50.62 24.38
C PHE A 103 31.19 51.69 23.31
N TYR A 104 30.47 52.76 23.68
CA TYR A 104 30.01 53.83 22.79
C TYR A 104 31.14 54.70 22.22
N ASN A 105 32.24 54.88 22.95
CA ASN A 105 33.38 55.64 22.47
C ASN A 105 34.52 54.69 22.16
N SER A 106 34.66 54.40 20.87
CA SER A 106 35.74 53.63 20.24
C SER A 106 35.47 52.13 20.08
N PHE A 107 35.00 51.76 18.87
CA PHE A 107 35.10 50.41 18.31
C PHE A 107 36.57 50.06 17.97
N SER A 108 37.53 50.55 18.74
CA SER A 108 38.94 50.18 18.71
C SER A 108 39.24 49.28 19.91
N ILE A 109 39.04 47.98 19.68
CA ILE A 109 39.82 46.87 20.26
C ILE A 109 40.35 47.11 21.69
N GLU A 110 39.46 47.05 22.68
CA GLU A 110 39.90 46.58 23.99
C GLU A 110 40.05 45.05 23.92
N LYS A 111 41.24 44.53 24.29
CA LYS A 111 41.54 43.07 24.34
C LYS A 111 40.41 42.23 24.99
N PRO A 112 39.79 42.65 26.13
CA PRO A 112 38.72 41.89 26.78
C PRO A 112 37.49 41.61 25.91
N PHE A 113 36.99 42.59 25.14
CA PHE A 113 35.78 42.41 24.33
C PHE A 113 36.03 41.53 23.11
N LYS A 114 37.21 41.65 22.50
CA LYS A 114 37.63 40.76 21.40
C LYS A 114 37.81 39.32 21.88
N VAL A 115 38.35 39.13 23.09
CA VAL A 115 38.43 37.81 23.75
C VAL A 115 37.02 37.29 24.03
N PHE A 116 36.13 38.09 24.60
CA PHE A 116 34.73 37.71 24.87
C PHE A 116 34.00 37.21 23.61
N VAL A 117 34.03 37.99 22.52
CA VAL A 117 33.37 37.63 21.26
C VAL A 117 33.98 36.37 20.65
N ASN A 118 35.31 36.27 20.60
CA ASN A 118 35.97 35.10 20.03
C ASN A 118 35.73 33.84 20.86
N THR A 119 35.75 33.92 22.19
CA THR A 119 35.47 32.80 23.08
C THR A 119 34.03 32.34 22.95
N ILE A 120 33.04 33.24 22.90
CA ILE A 120 31.63 32.87 22.70
C ILE A 120 31.42 32.18 21.35
N VAL A 121 31.96 32.74 20.27
CA VAL A 121 31.78 32.16 18.93
C VAL A 121 32.39 30.76 18.84
N LEU A 122 33.61 30.59 19.37
CA LEU A 122 34.31 29.30 19.33
C LEU A 122 33.66 28.28 20.26
N GLU A 123 33.40 28.65 21.52
CA GLU A 123 32.93 27.70 22.53
C GLU A 123 31.44 27.41 22.39
N LEU A 124 30.54 28.39 22.19
CA LEU A 124 29.10 28.12 22.06
C LEU A 124 28.70 27.51 20.72
N ARG A 125 29.65 27.31 19.79
CA ARG A 125 29.45 26.78 18.43
C ARG A 125 28.39 27.57 17.66
N VAL A 126 28.45 28.90 17.73
CA VAL A 126 27.49 29.81 17.09
C VAL A 126 28.11 30.40 15.82
N ASN A 127 27.29 30.70 14.81
CA ASN A 127 27.78 31.27 13.56
C ASN A 127 28.38 32.67 13.81
N LYS A 128 29.66 32.83 13.46
CA LYS A 128 30.42 34.07 13.65
C LYS A 128 29.78 35.28 12.95
N THR A 129 29.26 35.10 11.74
CA THR A 129 28.69 36.22 10.97
C THR A 129 27.36 36.67 11.56
N GLU A 130 26.49 35.72 11.91
CA GLU A 130 25.21 36.02 12.56
C GLU A 130 25.40 36.68 13.92
N PHE A 131 26.35 36.20 14.73
CA PHE A 131 26.62 36.81 16.04
C PHE A 131 27.15 38.25 15.92
N LEU A 132 28.02 38.53 14.95
CA LEU A 132 28.47 39.89 14.67
C LEU A 132 27.34 40.80 14.18
N ASN A 133 26.43 40.28 13.35
CA ASN A 133 25.25 41.01 12.89
C ASN A 133 24.29 41.31 14.05
N LEU A 134 24.10 40.34 14.95
CA LEU A 134 23.31 40.50 16.17
C LEU A 134 23.86 41.62 17.06
N ILE A 135 25.17 41.64 17.32
CA ILE A 135 25.83 42.71 18.07
C ILE A 135 25.55 44.07 17.41
N ARG A 136 25.88 44.22 16.13
CA ARG A 136 25.68 45.49 15.39
C ARG A 136 24.23 45.96 15.42
N PHE A 137 23.28 45.04 15.33
CA PHE A 137 21.85 45.34 15.37
C PHE A 137 21.38 45.81 16.74
N ILE A 138 21.82 45.18 17.84
CA ILE A 138 21.47 45.58 19.21
C ILE A 138 22.06 46.96 19.53
N PHE A 139 23.34 47.19 19.21
CA PHE A 139 24.00 48.49 19.43
C PHE A 139 23.55 49.60 18.46
N GLY A 140 22.75 49.28 17.44
CA GLY A 140 22.13 50.27 16.54
C GLY A 140 23.02 50.73 15.38
N GLU A 141 24.12 50.03 15.11
CA GLU A 141 25.03 50.25 13.99
C GLU A 141 24.56 49.50 12.72
N ILE A 142 23.29 49.70 12.35
CA ILE A 142 22.61 48.93 11.29
C ILE A 142 23.33 49.08 9.94
N TYR A 143 23.90 50.25 9.68
CA TYR A 143 24.66 50.56 8.46
C TYR A 143 25.96 49.76 8.30
N LYS A 144 26.52 49.24 9.40
CA LYS A 144 27.75 48.45 9.36
C LYS A 144 27.48 46.96 9.11
N ILE A 145 26.23 46.50 9.01
CA ILE A 145 25.92 45.07 8.81
C ILE A 145 26.34 44.67 7.37
N PRO A 146 27.27 43.71 7.18
CA PRO A 146 27.82 43.39 5.85
C PRO A 146 26.79 42.71 4.94
N GLN A 147 25.90 41.90 5.52
CA GLN A 147 24.86 41.15 4.80
C GLN A 147 23.53 41.89 4.89
N LYS A 148 23.37 42.96 4.12
CA LYS A 148 22.14 43.78 4.10
C LYS A 148 20.86 43.00 3.73
N LYS A 149 20.99 41.85 3.05
CA LYS A 149 19.87 40.93 2.75
C LYS A 149 19.18 40.36 3.99
N GLN A 150 19.87 40.30 5.14
CA GLN A 150 19.31 39.86 6.42
C GLN A 150 18.52 40.95 7.17
N LEU A 151 18.44 42.16 6.60
CA LEU A 151 17.66 43.27 7.13
C LEU A 151 16.40 43.50 6.30
N LEU A 152 15.30 43.81 6.99
CA LEU A 152 14.04 44.28 6.39
C LEU A 152 13.60 45.55 7.11
N ILE A 153 13.19 46.56 6.35
CA ILE A 153 12.59 47.78 6.88
C ILE A 153 11.11 47.79 6.52
N VAL A 154 10.26 48.04 7.51
CA VAL A 154 8.83 48.29 7.32
C VAL A 154 8.54 49.76 7.63
N GLY A 155 7.89 50.46 6.70
CA GLY A 155 7.60 51.90 6.84
C GLY A 155 6.63 52.42 5.79
N ASN A 156 6.25 53.70 5.91
CA ASN A 156 5.37 54.37 4.95
C ASN A 156 6.08 54.76 3.63
N LYS A 157 7.39 55.05 3.68
CA LYS A 157 8.20 55.34 2.49
C LYS A 157 9.53 54.59 2.56
N ASN A 158 10.03 54.15 1.41
CA ASN A 158 11.34 53.50 1.35
C ASN A 158 12.43 54.53 1.69
N PRO A 159 13.25 54.29 2.73
CA PRO A 159 14.32 55.21 3.13
C PRO A 159 15.49 55.31 2.14
N GLY A 160 15.49 54.55 1.03
CA GLY A 160 16.45 54.69 -0.06
C GLY A 160 17.80 53.99 0.16
N PHE A 161 17.87 53.02 1.08
CA PHE A 161 19.08 52.22 1.27
C PHE A 161 19.17 51.11 0.21
N GLU A 162 20.17 51.18 -0.66
CA GLU A 162 20.46 50.11 -1.63
C GLU A 162 20.76 48.79 -0.90
N GLU A 163 20.16 47.71 -1.41
CA GLU A 163 20.28 46.31 -0.97
C GLU A 163 19.56 45.90 0.33
N ILE A 164 18.82 46.82 0.98
CA ILE A 164 17.95 46.48 2.13
C ILE A 164 16.52 46.23 1.65
N ARG A 165 15.88 45.17 2.15
CA ARG A 165 14.50 44.83 1.81
C ARG A 165 13.54 45.85 2.43
N PHE A 166 12.47 46.21 1.71
CA PHE A 166 11.45 47.15 2.19
C PHE A 166 10.05 46.57 2.04
N LEU A 167 9.22 46.73 3.07
CA LEU A 167 7.79 46.38 3.05
C LEU A 167 6.98 47.62 3.43
N GLU A 168 6.01 47.95 2.58
CA GLU A 168 5.22 49.16 2.74
C GLU A 168 4.07 48.94 3.73
N ASN A 169 3.90 49.87 4.67
CA ASN A 169 2.74 49.92 5.56
C ASN A 169 2.25 51.36 5.67
N GLU A 170 1.10 51.61 5.05
CA GLU A 170 0.42 52.88 5.06
C GLU A 170 0.10 53.29 6.51
N ASN A 171 0.29 54.58 6.84
CA ASN A 171 0.08 55.16 8.17
C ASN A 171 1.12 54.82 9.25
N LEU A 172 2.16 54.03 8.97
CA LEU A 172 3.27 53.86 9.92
C LEU A 172 4.17 55.10 9.96
N ASN A 173 4.01 55.94 10.98
CA ASN A 173 4.87 57.10 11.22
C ASN A 173 6.16 56.70 11.98
N GLY A 174 7.11 56.14 11.24
CA GLY A 174 8.39 55.63 11.74
C GLY A 174 8.93 54.49 10.87
N TYR A 175 9.91 53.75 11.40
CA TYR A 175 10.46 52.55 10.78
C TYR A 175 10.54 51.41 11.79
N LEU A 176 10.09 50.23 11.38
CA LEU A 176 10.41 48.96 12.03
C LEU A 176 11.55 48.31 11.26
N ILE A 177 12.63 47.98 11.94
CA ILE A 177 13.79 47.34 11.33
C ILE A 177 13.89 45.94 11.90
N PHE A 178 13.91 44.96 11.02
CA PHE A 178 13.99 43.56 11.35
C PHE A 178 15.37 43.00 11.00
N LEU A 179 15.86 42.06 11.81
CA LEU A 179 17.03 41.23 11.56
C LEU A 179 16.60 39.76 11.64
N TYR A 180 16.86 39.01 10.58
CA TYR A 180 16.61 37.57 10.55
C TYR A 180 17.91 36.79 10.80
N LEU A 181 17.89 35.93 11.81
CA LEU A 181 18.98 35.00 12.12
C LEU A 181 18.63 33.61 11.58
N SER A 182 19.16 33.30 10.39
CA SER A 182 18.85 32.06 9.64
C SER A 182 19.11 30.78 10.44
N SER A 183 20.22 30.70 11.19
CA SER A 183 20.61 29.46 11.88
C SER A 183 19.69 29.09 13.04
N SER A 184 19.02 30.08 13.65
CA SER A 184 18.13 29.88 14.81
C SER A 184 16.66 30.17 14.51
N ASN A 185 16.34 30.57 13.27
CA ASN A 185 15.02 31.03 12.85
C ASN A 185 14.43 32.08 13.80
N LEU A 186 15.27 33.04 14.23
CA LEU A 186 14.87 34.12 15.12
C LEU A 186 14.71 35.42 14.34
N LEU A 187 13.56 36.06 14.53
CA LEU A 187 13.26 37.36 13.97
C LEU A 187 13.32 38.42 15.06
N LEU A 188 14.32 39.28 14.97
CA LEU A 188 14.51 40.39 15.87
C LEU A 188 14.00 41.65 15.23
N PHE A 189 13.42 42.56 16.00
CA PHE A 189 12.98 43.85 15.47
C PHE A 189 13.24 44.99 16.44
N ARG A 190 13.37 46.19 15.87
CA ARG A 190 13.49 47.46 16.59
C ARG A 190 12.53 48.46 15.98
N TYR A 191 11.97 49.29 16.84
CA TYR A 191 11.09 50.36 16.42
C TYR A 191 11.74 51.74 16.61
N ARG A 192 11.65 52.57 15.58
CA ARG A 192 11.99 53.99 15.61
C ARG A 192 10.80 54.78 15.08
N GLY A 193 10.00 55.35 15.98
CA GLY A 193 8.87 56.20 15.62
C GLY A 193 8.17 56.77 16.84
N ALA A 194 7.16 57.61 16.61
CA ALA A 194 6.40 58.28 17.66
C ALA A 194 5.09 57.59 18.04
N LEU A 195 4.61 56.64 17.22
CA LEU A 195 3.39 55.87 17.51
C LEU A 195 3.60 54.86 18.63
N THR A 196 2.58 54.66 19.46
CA THR A 196 2.50 53.54 20.41
C THR A 196 2.13 52.28 19.64
N LEU A 197 3.10 51.39 19.46
CA LEU A 197 2.90 50.08 18.85
C LEU A 197 2.82 49.00 19.94
N GLU A 198 2.12 47.92 19.64
CA GLU A 198 1.95 46.77 20.52
C GLU A 198 2.28 45.48 19.79
N VAL A 199 3.00 44.59 20.47
CA VAL A 199 3.18 43.19 20.05
C VAL A 199 2.56 42.30 21.09
N ASN A 200 1.61 41.45 20.68
CA ASN A 200 0.85 40.62 21.60
C ASN A 200 0.27 41.41 22.79
N LYS A 201 -0.25 42.63 22.54
CA LYS A 201 -0.76 43.58 23.54
C LYS A 201 0.28 44.13 24.55
N GLN A 202 1.58 43.96 24.28
CA GLN A 202 2.65 44.63 25.04
C GLN A 202 3.18 45.84 24.28
N ALA A 203 3.22 46.98 24.95
CA ALA A 203 3.75 48.22 24.37
C ALA A 203 5.23 48.07 23.96
N ILE A 204 5.53 48.51 22.74
CA ILE A 204 6.87 48.53 22.15
C ILE A 204 7.47 49.90 22.42
N PHE A 205 8.64 49.92 23.05
CA PHE A 205 9.39 51.12 23.32
C PHE A 205 10.47 51.35 22.26
N SER A 206 10.72 52.60 21.93
CA SER A 206 11.80 52.97 21.02
C SER A 206 13.16 52.55 21.58
N ARG A 207 14.09 52.16 20.70
CA ARG A 207 15.47 51.71 21.01
C ARG A 207 15.62 50.33 21.67
N HIS A 208 14.57 49.65 22.13
CA HIS A 208 14.67 48.25 22.55
C HIS A 208 14.64 47.28 21.37
N VAL A 209 15.21 46.09 21.58
CA VAL A 209 15.19 44.96 20.65
C VAL A 209 14.17 43.96 21.14
N TYR A 210 13.26 43.59 20.27
CA TYR A 210 12.21 42.62 20.56
C TYR A 210 12.37 41.40 19.67
N THR A 211 11.88 40.25 20.14
CA THR A 211 11.77 39.03 19.33
C THR A 211 10.33 38.89 18.86
N LEU A 212 10.12 38.78 17.56
CA LEU A 212 8.81 38.44 17.00
C LEU A 212 8.71 36.91 16.94
N LYS A 213 7.71 36.35 17.60
CA LYS A 213 7.45 34.90 17.65
C LYS A 213 6.52 34.48 16.52
N ASN A 214 6.53 33.20 16.16
CA ASN A 214 5.55 32.64 15.22
C ASN A 214 4.13 32.96 15.71
N GLY A 215 3.25 33.38 14.79
CA GLY A 215 1.87 33.74 15.13
C GLY A 215 1.68 35.11 15.79
N SER A 216 2.75 35.82 16.14
CA SER A 216 2.64 37.17 16.69
C SER A 216 2.49 38.22 15.59
N PHE A 217 1.91 39.35 15.95
CA PHE A 217 1.73 40.48 15.06
C PHE A 217 2.00 41.78 15.79
N ILE A 218 2.46 42.78 15.04
CA ILE A 218 2.61 44.16 15.50
C ILE A 218 1.35 44.92 15.11
N SER A 219 0.73 45.58 16.07
CA SER A 219 -0.47 46.40 15.87
C SER A 219 -0.28 47.79 16.49
N GLY A 220 -1.14 48.73 16.10
CA GLY A 220 -1.09 50.10 16.58
C GLY A 220 -2.32 50.86 16.08
N LYS A 221 -2.50 52.09 16.56
CA LYS A 221 -3.65 52.91 16.19
C LYS A 221 -3.59 53.26 14.70
N ASN A 222 -4.60 52.84 13.93
CA ASN A 222 -4.77 53.09 12.49
C ASN A 222 -3.63 52.58 11.57
N ILE A 223 -2.88 51.56 11.99
CA ILE A 223 -1.90 50.88 11.12
C ILE A 223 -2.41 49.50 10.72
N LYS A 224 -2.07 49.03 9.51
CA LYS A 224 -2.34 47.65 9.13
C LYS A 224 -1.46 46.72 10.00
N PRO A 225 -2.02 45.66 10.62
CA PRO A 225 -1.23 44.76 11.44
C PRO A 225 -0.08 44.14 10.64
N ILE A 226 1.12 44.10 11.22
CA ILE A 226 2.30 43.48 10.61
C ILE A 226 2.45 42.08 11.21
N TYR A 227 2.07 41.08 10.43
CA TYR A 227 2.14 39.68 10.84
C TYR A 227 3.54 39.11 10.70
N TYR A 228 3.92 38.20 11.60
CA TYR A 228 5.18 37.46 11.54
C TYR A 228 5.39 36.78 10.16
N GLY A 229 4.37 36.13 9.62
CA GLY A 229 4.44 35.45 8.31
C GLY A 229 4.76 36.41 7.16
N ASN A 230 4.18 37.62 7.15
CA ASN A 230 4.43 38.62 6.11
C ASN A 230 5.88 39.11 6.14
N VAL A 231 6.40 39.33 7.35
CA VAL A 231 7.80 39.73 7.54
C VAL A 231 8.75 38.63 7.10
N LEU A 232 8.50 37.40 7.52
CA LEU A 232 9.32 36.24 7.15
C LEU A 232 9.29 35.98 5.64
N ARG A 233 8.13 36.10 4.99
CA ARG A 233 7.99 35.97 3.53
C ARG A 233 8.86 36.97 2.76
N ALA A 234 8.97 38.20 3.27
CA ALA A 234 9.87 39.18 2.70
C ALA A 234 11.35 38.76 2.77
N TYR A 235 11.71 37.89 3.74
CA TYR A 235 13.03 37.26 3.80
C TYR A 235 13.19 36.07 2.85
N SER A 236 12.17 35.23 2.73
CA SER A 236 12.19 33.97 1.98
C SER A 236 12.18 34.15 0.45
N TYR A 237 11.73 35.29 -0.08
CA TYR A 237 11.49 35.52 -1.51
C TYR A 237 12.71 35.31 -2.44
N ASN A 238 13.94 35.21 -1.90
CA ASN A 238 15.17 34.97 -2.68
C ASN A 238 15.98 33.73 -2.25
N GLU A 239 15.53 32.93 -1.26
CA GLU A 239 16.24 31.72 -0.82
C GLU A 239 15.58 30.42 -1.28
N ALA A 240 14.31 30.46 -1.72
CA ALA A 240 13.68 29.31 -2.35
C ALA A 240 14.36 28.99 -3.69
N VAL A 241 14.87 27.75 -3.83
CA VAL A 241 15.57 27.29 -5.04
C VAL A 241 14.63 27.33 -6.27
N HIS A 242 13.32 27.20 -6.05
CA HIS A 242 12.26 27.31 -7.07
C HIS A 242 11.02 28.02 -6.50
N ASN A 243 10.53 29.05 -7.18
CA ASN A 243 9.31 29.75 -6.80
C ASN A 243 8.11 29.09 -7.50
N ILE A 244 7.35 28.28 -6.77
CA ILE A 244 6.04 27.76 -7.21
C ILE A 244 4.97 28.80 -6.90
N TYR A 245 4.11 29.04 -7.88
CA TYR A 245 2.87 29.79 -7.78
C TYR A 245 1.73 28.88 -8.22
N PHE A 246 0.81 28.61 -7.28
CA PHE A 246 -0.36 27.78 -7.48
C PHE A 246 -1.59 28.67 -7.56
N LYS A 247 -2.32 28.58 -8.66
CA LYS A 247 -3.51 29.40 -8.92
C LYS A 247 -4.69 28.49 -9.25
N ALA A 248 -5.79 28.61 -8.51
CA ALA A 248 -7.07 28.05 -8.89
C ALA A 248 -8.04 29.19 -9.19
N GLU A 249 -8.60 29.21 -10.38
CA GLU A 249 -9.46 30.30 -10.83
C GLU A 249 -10.86 29.79 -11.15
N ASN A 250 -11.85 30.30 -10.41
CA ASN A 250 -13.28 30.01 -10.57
C ASN A 250 -13.58 28.51 -10.66
N ILE A 251 -12.93 27.69 -9.83
CA ILE A 251 -13.06 26.24 -9.89
C ILE A 251 -14.41 25.79 -9.31
N GLU A 252 -15.07 24.85 -9.99
CA GLU A 252 -16.33 24.22 -9.56
C GLU A 252 -16.19 22.70 -9.77
N TYR A 253 -16.69 21.90 -8.82
CA TYR A 253 -16.72 20.44 -8.96
C TYR A 253 -18.10 19.86 -8.61
N LYS A 254 -18.61 19.01 -9.52
CA LYS A 254 -19.84 18.24 -9.35
C LYS A 254 -19.53 16.76 -9.29
N PHE A 255 -20.15 16.07 -8.33
CA PHE A 255 -20.11 14.62 -8.27
C PHE A 255 -20.80 14.01 -9.51
N PRO A 256 -20.48 12.75 -9.87
CA PRO A 256 -21.14 12.04 -10.97
C PRO A 256 -22.67 11.89 -10.82
N ASN A 257 -23.21 12.11 -9.62
CA ASN A 257 -24.63 12.11 -9.34
C ASN A 257 -25.32 13.46 -9.61
N GLY A 258 -24.59 14.48 -10.06
CA GLY A 258 -25.07 15.83 -10.37
C GLY A 258 -25.05 16.82 -9.20
N LEU A 259 -24.77 16.38 -7.97
CA LEU A 259 -24.66 17.28 -6.82
C LEU A 259 -23.37 18.10 -6.88
N THR A 260 -23.48 19.42 -6.76
CA THR A 260 -22.30 20.30 -6.64
C THR A 260 -21.63 20.04 -5.30
N ALA A 261 -20.37 19.60 -5.36
CA ALA A 261 -19.56 19.27 -4.21
C ALA A 261 -18.74 20.46 -3.73
N ILE A 262 -18.26 21.28 -4.67
CA ILE A 262 -17.48 22.50 -4.43
C ILE A 262 -18.03 23.59 -5.34
N GLN A 263 -18.45 24.70 -4.73
CA GLN A 263 -18.93 25.91 -5.40
C GLN A 263 -17.73 26.75 -5.89
N GLN A 264 -18.01 27.83 -6.60
CA GLN A 264 -16.98 28.69 -7.21
C GLN A 264 -15.92 29.12 -6.20
N LEU A 265 -14.67 28.68 -6.40
CA LEU A 265 -13.54 29.00 -5.54
C LEU A 265 -12.41 29.62 -6.37
N THR A 266 -11.82 30.70 -5.87
CA THR A 266 -10.59 31.29 -6.41
C THR A 266 -9.58 31.41 -5.29
N LEU A 267 -8.37 30.90 -5.52
CA LEU A 267 -7.26 30.98 -4.57
C LEU A 267 -5.93 31.11 -5.30
N ASP A 268 -5.02 31.87 -4.70
CA ASP A 268 -3.63 31.98 -5.08
C ASP A 268 -2.74 31.65 -3.89
N ALA A 269 -1.70 30.84 -4.15
CA ALA A 269 -0.79 30.34 -3.14
C ALA A 269 0.63 30.30 -3.69
N SER A 270 1.61 30.54 -2.83
CA SER A 270 3.02 30.60 -3.23
C SER A 270 3.93 29.69 -2.39
N SER A 271 5.09 29.33 -2.95
CA SER A 271 6.12 28.54 -2.25
C SER A 271 6.39 29.05 -0.83
N GLY A 272 6.39 28.12 0.11
CA GLY A 272 6.66 28.36 1.51
C GLY A 272 5.48 28.87 2.34
N GLU A 273 4.27 28.89 1.77
CA GLU A 273 3.02 29.11 2.50
C GLU A 273 2.46 27.81 3.08
N LEU A 274 2.01 27.88 4.33
CA LEU A 274 1.23 26.85 5.01
C LEU A 274 -0.25 27.26 5.03
N ILE A 275 -1.07 26.59 4.23
CA ILE A 275 -2.49 26.91 4.04
C ILE A 275 -3.36 25.89 4.78
N GLY A 276 -4.20 26.37 5.69
CA GLY A 276 -5.16 25.55 6.43
C GLY A 276 -6.52 25.51 5.76
N ILE A 277 -7.01 24.33 5.39
CA ILE A 277 -8.39 24.11 4.92
C ILE A 277 -9.24 23.69 6.13
N MET A 278 -10.25 24.49 6.44
CA MET A 278 -11.07 24.40 7.64
C MET A 278 -12.56 24.36 7.29
N GLY A 279 -13.37 23.75 8.15
CA GLY A 279 -14.80 23.56 7.89
C GLY A 279 -15.39 22.46 8.77
N GLY A 280 -16.73 22.40 8.86
CA GLY A 280 -17.43 21.32 9.56
C GLY A 280 -17.19 19.93 8.93
N SER A 281 -17.67 18.88 9.57
CA SER A 281 -17.63 17.54 8.96
C SER A 281 -18.55 17.46 7.74
N GLY A 282 -18.11 16.79 6.67
CA GLY A 282 -18.92 16.58 5.46
C GLY A 282 -19.10 17.79 4.53
N VAL A 283 -18.45 18.93 4.78
CA VAL A 283 -18.58 20.14 3.93
C VAL A 283 -17.82 20.07 2.60
N GLY A 284 -17.00 19.04 2.39
CA GLY A 284 -16.25 18.84 1.14
C GLY A 284 -14.73 19.04 1.22
N LYS A 285 -14.13 19.19 2.41
CA LYS A 285 -12.68 19.45 2.58
C LYS A 285 -11.76 18.47 1.82
N SER A 286 -11.89 17.17 2.07
CA SER A 286 -11.11 16.15 1.34
C SER A 286 -11.49 16.07 -0.15
N THR A 287 -12.71 16.47 -0.52
CA THR A 287 -13.11 16.54 -1.94
C THR A 287 -12.39 17.70 -2.63
N LEU A 288 -12.34 18.87 -1.99
CA LEU A 288 -11.56 20.02 -2.47
C LEU A 288 -10.09 19.65 -2.63
N MET A 289 -9.50 18.98 -1.65
CA MET A 289 -8.09 18.59 -1.72
C MET A 289 -7.82 17.68 -2.92
N ASN A 290 -8.67 16.69 -3.18
CA ASN A 290 -8.56 15.84 -4.37
C ASN A 290 -8.73 16.60 -5.70
N VAL A 291 -9.54 17.67 -5.72
CA VAL A 291 -9.68 18.57 -6.88
C VAL A 291 -8.41 19.39 -7.07
N LEU A 292 -7.88 19.99 -6.01
CA LEU A 292 -6.64 20.79 -6.05
C LEU A 292 -5.41 19.96 -6.47
N CYS A 293 -5.37 18.69 -6.08
CA CYS A 293 -4.32 17.75 -6.50
C CYS A 293 -4.46 17.24 -7.95
N GLY A 294 -5.58 17.52 -8.64
CA GLY A 294 -5.87 16.97 -9.97
C GLY A 294 -6.26 15.49 -9.98
N VAL A 295 -6.66 14.92 -8.83
CA VAL A 295 -7.20 13.54 -8.75
C VAL A 295 -8.62 13.48 -9.29
N TYR A 296 -9.43 14.50 -8.98
CA TYR A 296 -10.78 14.66 -9.55
C TYR A 296 -10.77 15.72 -10.65
N PRO A 297 -11.36 15.43 -11.83
CA PRO A 297 -11.43 16.40 -12.92
C PRO A 297 -12.39 17.54 -12.55
N LEU A 298 -12.00 18.76 -12.92
CA LEU A 298 -12.82 19.96 -12.74
C LEU A 298 -14.10 19.91 -13.58
N SER A 299 -15.19 20.47 -13.06
CA SER A 299 -16.41 20.70 -13.85
C SER A 299 -16.38 22.07 -14.55
N LYS A 300 -15.81 23.09 -13.90
CA LYS A 300 -15.52 24.42 -14.46
C LYS A 300 -14.27 25.01 -13.81
N GLY A 301 -13.74 26.07 -14.44
CA GLY A 301 -12.55 26.79 -13.99
C GLY A 301 -11.26 26.09 -14.42
N GLN A 302 -10.14 26.59 -13.92
CA GLN A 302 -8.81 26.05 -14.22
C GLN A 302 -7.89 26.14 -13.01
N ILE A 303 -6.95 25.19 -12.92
CA ILE A 303 -5.85 25.19 -11.95
C ILE A 303 -4.56 25.27 -12.73
N GLU A 304 -3.67 26.19 -12.35
CA GLU A 304 -2.37 26.40 -12.96
C GLU A 304 -1.26 26.38 -11.91
N ILE A 305 -0.13 25.77 -12.28
CA ILE A 305 1.10 25.81 -11.50
C ILE A 305 2.15 26.49 -12.36
N ASN A 306 2.65 27.65 -11.93
CA ASN A 306 3.59 28.47 -12.69
C ASN A 306 3.12 28.78 -14.12
N GLY A 307 1.81 29.00 -14.29
CA GLY A 307 1.18 29.28 -15.59
C GLY A 307 0.91 28.04 -16.46
N ILE A 308 1.20 26.83 -15.97
CA ILE A 308 0.95 25.58 -16.70
C ILE A 308 -0.30 24.91 -16.14
N PRO A 309 -1.33 24.64 -16.96
CA PRO A 309 -2.56 24.00 -16.51
C PRO A 309 -2.31 22.62 -15.91
N LEU A 310 -2.94 22.35 -14.77
CA LEU A 310 -2.95 21.06 -14.10
C LEU A 310 -3.85 20.08 -14.87
N ASP A 311 -3.35 19.53 -15.97
CA ASP A 311 -4.03 18.42 -16.65
C ASP A 311 -3.67 17.09 -15.96
N VAL A 312 -4.69 16.25 -15.76
CA VAL A 312 -4.63 14.89 -15.19
C VAL A 312 -3.60 14.00 -15.93
N LYS A 313 -3.27 14.32 -17.19
CA LYS A 313 -2.30 13.59 -18.02
C LYS A 313 -0.85 14.10 -17.91
N SER A 314 -0.61 15.26 -17.30
CA SER A 314 0.72 15.85 -17.22
C SER A 314 1.58 15.18 -16.14
N GLU A 315 2.36 14.16 -16.53
CA GLU A 315 3.27 13.47 -15.61
C GLU A 315 4.29 14.41 -14.94
N ASN A 316 4.63 15.54 -15.60
CA ASN A 316 5.53 16.56 -15.05
C ASN A 316 4.96 17.24 -13.79
N LEU A 317 3.67 17.58 -13.77
CA LEU A 317 3.08 18.27 -12.62
C LEU A 317 2.77 17.33 -11.47
N LYS A 318 2.42 16.06 -11.75
CA LYS A 318 2.28 15.05 -10.69
C LYS A 318 3.60 14.84 -9.93
N SER A 319 4.74 14.97 -10.60
CA SER A 319 6.04 14.75 -9.98
C SER A 319 6.37 15.71 -8.83
N ILE A 320 5.87 16.95 -8.90
CA ILE A 320 6.15 18.01 -7.94
C ILE A 320 5.11 18.08 -6.81
N ILE A 321 4.02 17.31 -6.93
CA ILE A 321 2.94 17.22 -5.95
C ILE A 321 3.16 15.98 -5.05
N GLY A 322 3.02 16.16 -3.74
CA GLY A 322 2.93 15.09 -2.75
C GLY A 322 1.56 15.07 -2.09
N ILE A 323 1.08 13.88 -1.74
CA ILE A 323 -0.22 13.71 -1.07
C ILE A 323 -0.03 12.75 0.11
N VAL A 324 -0.29 13.24 1.31
CA VAL A 324 -0.36 12.43 2.53
C VAL A 324 -1.84 12.16 2.82
N PRO A 325 -2.32 10.92 2.65
CA PRO A 325 -3.71 10.57 2.91
C PRO A 325 -4.04 10.56 4.41
N GLN A 326 -5.33 10.67 4.73
CA GLN A 326 -5.84 10.63 6.10
C GLN A 326 -5.49 9.30 6.81
N GLU A 327 -5.76 8.17 6.15
CA GLU A 327 -5.38 6.84 6.65
C GLU A 327 -3.88 6.60 6.45
N ASP A 328 -3.20 6.19 7.53
CA ASP A 328 -1.79 5.82 7.49
C ASP A 328 -1.58 4.58 6.60
N SER A 329 -1.03 4.82 5.41
CA SER A 329 -0.75 3.78 4.40
C SER A 329 0.69 3.31 4.56
N LEU A 330 0.91 2.47 5.58
CA LEU A 330 2.20 1.91 5.97
C LEU A 330 2.17 0.38 5.90
N ILE A 331 3.32 -0.25 5.68
CA ILE A 331 3.46 -1.70 5.74
C ILE A 331 3.83 -2.09 7.17
N GLU A 332 2.88 -2.71 7.86
CA GLU A 332 2.90 -2.93 9.30
C GLU A 332 4.00 -3.92 9.73
N GLU A 333 4.33 -4.88 8.87
CA GLU A 333 5.32 -5.94 9.13
C GLU A 333 6.77 -5.47 8.94
N LEU A 334 6.98 -4.34 8.25
CA LEU A 334 8.29 -3.77 7.97
C LEU A 334 8.72 -2.77 9.04
N THR A 335 10.03 -2.50 9.10
CA THR A 335 10.58 -1.47 9.99
C THR A 335 10.29 -0.06 9.49
N VAL A 336 10.45 0.93 10.38
CA VAL A 336 10.37 2.36 10.04
C VAL A 336 11.34 2.69 8.88
N PHE A 337 12.59 2.22 8.97
CA PHE A 337 13.59 2.39 7.92
C PHE A 337 13.18 1.73 6.60
N GLN A 338 12.70 0.49 6.65
CA GLN A 338 12.33 -0.26 5.45
C GLN A 338 11.15 0.37 4.70
N ASN A 339 10.16 0.93 5.42
CA ASN A 339 9.03 1.62 4.81
C ASN A 339 9.49 2.81 3.95
N ILE A 340 10.38 3.64 4.48
CA ILE A 340 10.94 4.77 3.72
C ILE A 340 11.84 4.24 2.60
N LEU A 341 12.74 3.29 2.89
CA LEU A 341 13.69 2.74 1.91
C LEU A 341 12.99 2.20 0.65
N PHE A 342 11.93 1.40 0.80
CA PHE A 342 11.20 0.88 -0.36
C PHE A 342 10.49 1.97 -1.15
N SER A 343 9.89 2.96 -0.46
CA SER A 343 9.31 4.15 -1.10
C SER A 343 10.37 4.90 -1.92
N SER A 344 11.56 5.12 -1.32
CA SER A 344 12.70 5.78 -1.98
C SER A 344 13.18 4.99 -3.19
N LYS A 345 13.40 3.68 -3.06
CA LYS A 345 13.92 2.87 -4.19
C LYS A 345 12.95 2.79 -5.36
N LEU A 346 11.63 2.91 -5.12
CA LEU A 346 10.60 2.94 -6.15
C LEU A 346 10.43 4.32 -6.80
N THR A 347 10.93 5.39 -6.19
CA THR A 347 10.68 6.77 -6.64
C THR A 347 11.96 7.53 -7.05
N LEU A 348 13.12 7.14 -6.51
CA LEU A 348 14.44 7.75 -6.74
C LEU A 348 15.36 6.77 -7.49
N GLY A 349 14.90 6.26 -8.63
CA GLY A 349 15.61 5.25 -9.43
C GLY A 349 16.93 5.72 -10.05
N ASN A 350 17.17 7.03 -10.09
CA ASN A 350 18.38 7.70 -10.57
C ASN A 350 19.54 7.71 -9.57
N LEU A 351 19.27 7.46 -8.28
CA LEU A 351 20.29 7.46 -7.23
C LEU A 351 20.87 6.06 -7.01
N SER A 352 22.09 6.01 -6.50
CA SER A 352 22.72 4.76 -6.04
C SER A 352 22.04 4.26 -4.75
N ASP A 353 22.16 2.96 -4.46
CA ASP A 353 21.59 2.40 -3.23
C ASP A 353 22.20 3.04 -1.97
N GLU A 354 23.48 3.44 -2.01
CA GLU A 354 24.17 4.14 -0.92
C GLU A 354 23.64 5.56 -0.73
N GLU A 355 23.48 6.32 -1.81
CA GLU A 355 22.89 7.66 -1.78
C GLU A 355 21.45 7.63 -1.23
N ILE A 356 20.67 6.63 -1.64
CA ILE A 356 19.31 6.43 -1.13
C ILE A 356 19.33 6.17 0.39
N ILE A 357 20.23 5.31 0.87
CA ILE A 357 20.33 5.01 2.29
C ILE A 357 20.71 6.26 3.08
N SER A 358 21.73 7.00 2.66
CA SER A 358 22.12 8.26 3.31
C SER A 358 20.99 9.29 3.31
N HIS A 359 20.23 9.38 2.21
CA HIS A 359 19.07 10.26 2.12
C HIS A 359 17.95 9.83 3.07
N VAL A 360 17.66 8.53 3.17
CA VAL A 360 16.69 7.98 4.14
C VAL A 360 17.11 8.26 5.58
N GLU A 361 18.40 8.08 5.92
CA GLU A 361 18.90 8.38 7.26
C GLU A 361 18.78 9.87 7.61
N SER A 362 19.04 10.76 6.65
CA SER A 362 18.85 12.20 6.85
C SER A 362 17.39 12.56 7.17
N ILE A 363 16.43 11.98 6.45
CA ILE A 363 14.99 12.17 6.70
C ILE A 363 14.59 11.57 8.05
N LEU A 364 15.13 10.42 8.44
CA LEU A 364 14.85 9.83 9.75
C LEU A 364 15.33 10.73 10.90
N ILE A 365 16.43 11.46 10.72
CA ILE A 365 16.92 12.42 11.70
C ILE A 365 16.02 13.66 11.72
N GLU A 366 15.70 14.24 10.56
CA GLU A 366 14.84 15.42 10.42
C GLU A 366 13.44 15.20 11.01
N PHE A 367 12.88 13.99 10.88
CA PHE A 367 11.55 13.65 11.39
C PHE A 367 11.55 13.08 12.82
N GLU A 368 12.70 13.06 13.50
CA GLU A 368 12.87 12.49 14.84
C GLU A 368 12.43 11.01 14.93
N LEU A 369 12.77 10.22 13.91
CA LEU A 369 12.45 8.79 13.78
C LEU A 369 13.70 7.90 13.85
N TYR A 370 14.91 8.48 13.85
CA TYR A 370 16.16 7.72 13.81
C TYR A 370 16.31 6.71 14.97
N GLY A 371 15.91 7.10 16.19
CA GLY A 371 15.98 6.22 17.36
C GLY A 371 15.05 5.00 17.30
N ILE A 372 14.07 4.98 16.39
CA ILE A 372 13.12 3.88 16.20
C ILE A 372 13.24 3.23 14.82
N LYS A 373 14.31 3.50 14.08
CA LYS A 373 14.46 3.09 12.67
C LYS A 373 14.31 1.58 12.44
N ASP A 374 14.75 0.78 13.40
CA ASP A 374 14.76 -0.68 13.35
C ASP A 374 13.50 -1.32 13.97
N LEU A 375 12.62 -0.51 14.58
CA LEU A 375 11.34 -1.01 15.11
C LEU A 375 10.36 -1.26 13.96
N LYS A 376 9.62 -2.36 14.06
CA LYS A 376 8.46 -2.62 13.18
C LYS A 376 7.36 -1.59 13.45
N VAL A 377 6.64 -1.20 12.40
CA VAL A 377 5.52 -0.25 12.52
C VAL A 377 4.38 -0.85 13.33
N GLY A 378 4.07 -2.12 13.12
CA GLY A 378 2.96 -2.83 13.77
C GLY A 378 1.59 -2.31 13.35
N SER A 379 0.54 -3.06 13.73
CA SER A 379 -0.84 -2.70 13.41
C SER A 379 -1.38 -1.60 14.35
N PRO A 380 -2.52 -0.97 14.03
CA PRO A 380 -3.20 -0.07 14.96
C PRO A 380 -3.63 -0.74 16.28
N LEU A 381 -3.88 -2.06 16.25
CA LEU A 381 -4.27 -2.87 17.41
C LEU A 381 -3.05 -3.35 18.22
N LYS A 382 -1.92 -3.61 17.54
CA LYS A 382 -0.64 -4.00 18.15
C LYS A 382 0.38 -2.87 17.93
N LYS A 383 0.17 -1.76 18.63
CA LYS A 383 0.98 -0.54 18.49
C LYS A 383 2.41 -0.82 18.97
N LEU A 384 3.38 -0.79 18.05
CA LEU A 384 4.81 -0.85 18.35
C LEU A 384 5.45 0.55 18.36
N ILE A 385 4.88 1.49 17.60
CA ILE A 385 5.25 2.90 17.58
C ILE A 385 4.06 3.78 18.00
N SER A 386 4.33 4.99 18.49
CA SER A 386 3.29 5.94 18.91
C SER A 386 2.48 6.47 17.71
N GLY A 387 1.29 7.01 17.97
CA GLY A 387 0.46 7.62 16.92
C GLY A 387 1.17 8.79 16.22
N GLY A 388 1.83 9.67 16.99
CA GLY A 388 2.61 10.78 16.45
C GLY A 388 3.78 10.30 15.59
N GLN A 389 4.54 9.29 16.04
CA GLN A 389 5.62 8.69 15.26
C GLN A 389 5.11 8.08 13.95
N ARG A 390 3.96 7.39 13.99
CA ARG A 390 3.33 6.81 12.80
C ARG A 390 2.93 7.88 11.79
N LYS A 391 2.35 8.99 12.24
CA LYS A 391 1.98 10.12 11.37
C LYS A 391 3.22 10.80 10.77
N ARG A 392 4.27 11.02 11.57
CA ARG A 392 5.56 11.55 11.07
C ARG A 392 6.17 10.63 10.01
N LEU A 393 6.15 9.31 10.21
CA LEU A 393 6.61 8.34 9.21
C LEU A 393 5.79 8.43 7.91
N ASN A 394 4.46 8.56 8.03
CA ASN A 394 3.58 8.66 6.87
C ASN A 394 3.89 9.92 6.02
N ILE A 395 4.18 11.06 6.67
CA ILE A 395 4.62 12.30 6.03
C ILE A 395 6.03 12.13 5.43
N ALA A 396 6.97 11.56 6.18
CA ALA A 396 8.36 11.34 5.75
C ALA A 396 8.45 10.54 4.44
N MET A 397 7.59 9.53 4.29
CA MET A 397 7.51 8.72 3.06
C MET A 397 7.09 9.51 1.81
N GLU A 398 6.40 10.64 1.94
CA GLU A 398 6.15 11.56 0.82
C GLU A 398 7.27 12.59 0.67
N VAL A 399 7.75 13.14 1.78
CA VAL A 399 8.76 14.22 1.80
C VAL A 399 10.13 13.77 1.31
N ILE A 400 10.44 12.47 1.39
CA ILE A 400 11.68 11.89 0.84
C ILE A 400 11.92 12.26 -0.63
N ARG A 401 10.85 12.49 -1.41
CA ARG A 401 10.90 12.90 -2.82
C ARG A 401 11.18 14.39 -3.02
N LYS A 402 11.17 15.19 -1.95
CA LYS A 402 11.22 16.65 -1.94
C LYS A 402 10.16 17.26 -2.89
N PRO A 403 8.85 16.99 -2.67
CA PRO A 403 7.80 17.63 -3.44
C PRO A 403 7.83 19.15 -3.21
N GLU A 404 7.48 19.92 -4.24
CA GLU A 404 7.42 21.39 -4.14
C GLU A 404 6.04 21.85 -3.64
N ILE A 405 5.01 21.02 -3.83
CA ILE A 405 3.65 21.20 -3.28
C ILE A 405 3.29 19.93 -2.50
N LEU A 406 2.87 20.06 -1.24
CA LEU A 406 2.47 18.94 -0.40
C LEU A 406 1.06 19.15 0.16
N PHE A 407 0.18 18.19 -0.09
CA PHE A 407 -1.17 18.14 0.46
C PHE A 407 -1.22 17.13 1.60
N VAL A 408 -1.77 17.51 2.75
CA VAL A 408 -1.79 16.68 3.96
C VAL A 408 -3.22 16.64 4.52
N ASP A 409 -3.84 15.46 4.48
CA ASP A 409 -5.21 15.28 4.97
C ASP A 409 -5.20 14.93 6.47
N GLU A 410 -5.80 15.78 7.29
CA GLU A 410 -5.98 15.60 8.73
C GLU A 410 -4.73 15.10 9.48
N PRO A 411 -3.63 15.88 9.51
CA PRO A 411 -2.40 15.47 10.17
C PRO A 411 -2.52 15.36 11.70
N THR A 412 -3.49 16.03 12.31
CA THR A 412 -3.67 16.08 13.78
C THR A 412 -4.73 15.12 14.30
N SER A 413 -5.43 14.40 13.42
CA SER A 413 -6.55 13.52 13.81
C SER A 413 -6.05 12.31 14.61
N GLY A 414 -6.68 12.05 15.75
CA GLY A 414 -6.34 10.92 16.64
C GLY A 414 -5.04 11.07 17.43
N LEU A 415 -4.44 12.27 17.46
CA LEU A 415 -3.22 12.58 18.20
C LEU A 415 -3.50 13.34 19.51
N SER A 416 -2.53 13.30 20.43
CA SER A 416 -2.53 14.19 21.60
C SER A 416 -2.27 15.64 21.17
N SER A 417 -2.57 16.62 22.03
CA SER A 417 -2.33 18.04 21.72
C SER A 417 -0.85 18.33 21.43
N LEU A 418 0.05 17.74 22.23
CA LEU A 418 1.50 17.90 22.06
C LEU A 418 2.00 17.25 20.76
N ASP A 419 1.54 16.03 20.46
CA ASP A 419 1.92 15.36 19.21
C ASP A 419 1.40 16.10 17.98
N SER A 420 0.19 16.66 18.06
CA SER A 420 -0.40 17.49 17.01
C SER A 420 0.43 18.74 16.77
N GLU A 421 0.86 19.42 17.84
CA GLU A 421 1.72 20.60 17.76
C GLU A 421 3.06 20.27 17.11
N ASN A 422 3.69 19.16 17.52
CA ASN A 422 4.96 18.69 16.93
C ASN A 422 4.83 18.40 15.43
N VAL A 423 3.75 17.73 15.01
CA VAL A 423 3.48 17.46 13.58
C VAL A 423 3.27 18.78 12.81
N MET A 424 2.53 19.73 13.38
CA MET A 424 2.29 21.03 12.73
C MET A 424 3.54 21.91 12.66
N ASN A 425 4.41 21.86 13.68
CA ASN A 425 5.71 22.53 13.66
C ASN A 425 6.61 21.96 12.56
N LEU A 426 6.67 20.64 12.43
CA LEU A 426 7.38 19.96 11.34
C LEU A 426 6.85 20.39 9.97
N LEU A 427 5.53 20.44 9.77
CA LEU A 427 4.95 20.95 8.52
C LEU A 427 5.33 22.42 8.30
N LYS A 428 5.32 23.25 9.34
CA LYS A 428 5.76 24.65 9.22
C LYS A 428 7.23 24.72 8.81
N GLU A 429 8.11 23.89 9.35
CA GLU A 429 9.52 23.84 8.97
C GLU A 429 9.70 23.48 7.48
N LEU A 430 8.95 22.50 6.97
CA LEU A 430 8.95 22.17 5.53
C LEU A 430 8.46 23.33 4.66
N SER A 431 7.48 24.10 5.15
CA SER A 431 7.02 25.36 4.54
C SER A 431 8.18 26.35 4.46
N LEU A 432 8.90 26.56 5.55
CA LEU A 432 10.02 27.50 5.61
C LEU A 432 11.18 27.13 4.69
N GLN A 433 11.34 25.84 4.38
CA GLN A 433 12.30 25.35 3.38
C GLN A 433 11.86 25.60 1.92
N GLY A 434 10.65 26.13 1.69
CA GLY A 434 10.14 26.54 0.37
C GLY A 434 8.99 25.67 -0.18
N THR A 435 8.57 24.63 0.52
CA THR A 435 7.45 23.77 0.10
C THR A 435 6.12 24.50 0.26
N LEU A 436 5.25 24.50 -0.75
CA LEU A 436 3.87 24.97 -0.61
C LEU A 436 3.02 23.87 0.05
N LEU A 437 2.34 24.17 1.14
CA LEU A 437 1.60 23.20 1.93
C LEU A 437 0.11 23.51 2.01
N PHE A 438 -0.72 22.51 1.72
CA PHE A 438 -2.15 22.53 1.98
C PHE A 438 -2.48 21.47 3.04
N VAL A 439 -3.08 21.90 4.15
CA VAL A 439 -3.40 21.03 5.28
C VAL A 439 -4.88 21.09 5.56
N ASN A 440 -5.57 19.96 5.48
CA ASN A 440 -6.94 19.86 5.98
C ASN A 440 -6.91 19.65 7.50
N ILE A 441 -7.54 20.52 8.29
CA ILE A 441 -7.57 20.40 9.75
C ILE A 441 -8.99 20.57 10.30
N HIS A 442 -9.38 19.65 11.18
CA HIS A 442 -10.63 19.70 11.92
C HIS A 442 -10.33 20.29 13.31
N GLN A 443 -10.73 21.54 13.55
CA GLN A 443 -10.57 22.26 14.83
C GLN A 443 -9.11 22.35 15.34
N PRO A 444 -8.30 23.30 14.82
CA PRO A 444 -6.94 23.51 15.30
C PRO A 444 -6.94 24.11 16.72
N SER A 445 -5.87 23.86 17.49
CA SER A 445 -5.61 24.61 18.72
C SER A 445 -5.25 26.08 18.40
N SER A 446 -5.31 26.98 19.39
CA SER A 446 -4.81 28.36 19.26
C SER A 446 -3.41 28.44 18.65
N GLU A 447 -2.49 27.59 19.11
CA GLU A 447 -1.11 27.61 18.66
C GLU A 447 -0.98 27.07 17.23
N THR A 448 -1.69 25.99 16.89
CA THR A 448 -1.73 25.49 15.51
C THR A 448 -2.35 26.50 14.54
N PHE A 449 -3.43 27.15 14.93
CA PHE A 449 -4.13 28.14 14.11
C PHE A 449 -3.22 29.32 13.73
N LYS A 450 -2.35 29.73 14.66
CA LYS A 450 -1.35 30.79 14.48
C LYS A 450 -0.19 30.41 13.54
N LEU A 451 0.02 29.13 13.23
CA LEU A 451 1.09 28.67 12.33
C LEU A 451 0.74 28.85 10.85
N PHE A 452 -0.56 28.86 10.52
CA PHE A 452 -1.03 29.04 9.15
C PHE A 452 -0.69 30.43 8.63
N ASP A 453 -0.24 30.50 7.38
CA ASP A 453 -0.06 31.78 6.68
C ASP A 453 -1.39 32.26 6.10
N SER A 454 -2.21 31.31 5.61
CA SER A 454 -3.57 31.55 5.12
C SER A 454 -4.51 30.43 5.56
N VAL A 455 -5.80 30.73 5.74
CA VAL A 455 -6.86 29.75 5.98
C VAL A 455 -7.96 29.88 4.93
N LEU A 456 -8.44 28.74 4.44
CA LEU A 456 -9.60 28.60 3.59
C LEU A 456 -10.72 27.95 4.40
N ILE A 457 -11.86 28.62 4.53
CA ILE A 457 -12.99 28.13 5.33
C ILE A 457 -14.14 27.72 4.40
N LEU A 458 -14.64 26.50 4.59
CA LEU A 458 -15.76 25.92 3.85
C LEU A 458 -16.99 25.70 4.74
N ASP A 459 -18.16 26.04 4.21
CA ASP A 459 -19.47 25.78 4.82
C ASP A 459 -20.27 24.69 4.05
N LYS A 460 -21.37 24.24 4.66
CA LYS A 460 -22.28 23.19 4.16
C LYS A 460 -22.66 23.43 2.69
N GLY A 461 -22.49 22.40 1.87
CA GLY A 461 -22.77 22.46 0.43
C GLY A 461 -21.55 22.88 -0.42
N GLY A 462 -20.37 22.92 0.17
CA GLY A 462 -19.11 23.20 -0.53
C GLY A 462 -18.92 24.67 -0.85
N TYR A 463 -19.49 25.57 -0.04
CA TYR A 463 -19.37 27.01 -0.23
C TYR A 463 -18.10 27.52 0.47
N PRO A 464 -17.14 28.11 -0.26
CA PRO A 464 -16.07 28.90 0.34
C PRO A 464 -16.63 30.18 0.96
N ILE A 465 -16.26 30.47 2.21
CA ILE A 465 -16.79 31.61 2.95
C ILE A 465 -15.72 32.61 3.40
N PHE A 466 -14.45 32.22 3.34
CA PHE A 466 -13.29 33.09 3.62
C PHE A 466 -12.00 32.46 3.08
N TYR A 467 -11.10 33.29 2.54
CA TYR A 467 -9.72 32.93 2.21
C TYR A 467 -8.80 34.10 2.56
N GLY A 468 -7.80 33.87 3.42
CA GLY A 468 -6.89 34.94 3.83
C GLY A 468 -6.17 34.65 5.14
N ASN A 469 -5.67 35.69 5.82
CA ASN A 469 -4.92 35.52 7.06
C ASN A 469 -5.80 34.93 8.20
N PRO A 470 -5.28 34.01 9.03
CA PRO A 470 -6.06 33.41 10.13
C PRO A 470 -6.63 34.43 11.12
N ILE A 471 -5.87 35.48 11.45
CA ILE A 471 -6.30 36.49 12.43
C ILE A 471 -7.37 37.41 11.81
N GLU A 472 -7.21 37.76 10.53
CA GLU A 472 -8.21 38.54 9.79
C GLU A 472 -9.52 37.77 9.65
N SER A 473 -9.48 36.44 9.56
CA SER A 473 -10.69 35.61 9.49
C SER A 473 -11.61 35.83 10.69
N ILE A 474 -11.07 35.92 11.91
CA ILE A 474 -11.86 36.12 13.12
C ILE A 474 -12.53 37.49 13.11
N LEU A 475 -11.79 38.53 12.68
CA LEU A 475 -12.35 39.87 12.51
C LEU A 475 -13.45 39.89 11.45
N TYR A 476 -13.22 39.22 10.32
CA TYR A 476 -14.19 39.11 9.22
C TYR A 476 -15.53 38.52 9.71
N PHE A 477 -15.50 37.36 10.37
CA PHE A 477 -16.72 36.72 10.86
C PHE A 477 -17.41 37.56 11.95
N LYS A 478 -16.67 38.19 12.87
CA LYS A 478 -17.25 39.08 13.88
C LYS A 478 -17.91 40.32 13.30
N GLN A 479 -17.28 40.94 12.29
CA GLN A 479 -17.80 42.15 11.65
C GLN A 479 -19.02 41.85 10.80
N LYS A 480 -18.96 40.82 9.96
CA LYS A 480 -20.07 40.40 9.07
C LYS A 480 -21.21 39.73 9.84
N GLY A 481 -20.89 39.01 10.92
CA GLY A 481 -21.86 38.41 11.85
C GLY A 481 -22.50 39.40 12.83
N ASP A 482 -22.07 40.66 12.81
CA ASP A 482 -22.59 41.76 13.63
C ASP A 482 -22.55 41.50 15.15
N ARG A 483 -21.42 40.98 15.66
CA ARG A 483 -21.22 40.81 17.11
C ARG A 483 -20.83 42.11 17.79
N VAL A 484 -21.02 42.20 19.11
CA VAL A 484 -20.72 43.41 19.90
C VAL A 484 -19.20 43.64 20.04
N ASP A 485 -18.43 42.55 20.10
CA ASP A 485 -16.98 42.51 20.35
C ASP A 485 -16.15 42.52 19.06
N LYS A 486 -16.53 43.35 18.08
CA LYS A 486 -15.98 43.35 16.69
C LYS A 486 -14.46 43.53 16.59
N LYS A 487 -13.83 44.14 17.60
CA LYS A 487 -12.40 44.50 17.59
C LYS A 487 -11.52 43.57 18.42
N GLU A 488 -12.11 42.69 19.22
CA GLU A 488 -11.35 41.80 20.09
C GLU A 488 -10.92 40.54 19.31
N ILE A 489 -9.62 40.27 19.26
CA ILE A 489 -9.05 39.16 18.46
C ILE A 489 -8.65 37.98 19.36
N ALA A 490 -8.10 38.29 20.53
CA ALA A 490 -7.50 37.33 21.45
C ALA A 490 -7.80 37.74 22.89
N CYS A 491 -7.77 36.78 23.82
CA CYS A 491 -7.96 37.03 25.25
C CYS A 491 -6.95 38.07 25.77
N ASP A 492 -7.43 39.05 26.55
CA ASP A 492 -6.62 40.12 27.15
C ASP A 492 -5.52 39.63 28.09
N TYR A 493 -5.77 38.55 28.84
CA TYR A 493 -4.83 38.07 29.86
C TYR A 493 -3.73 37.19 29.28
N CYS A 494 -4.06 36.27 28.37
CA CYS A 494 -3.15 35.21 27.93
C CYS A 494 -2.84 35.21 26.43
N GLY A 495 -3.48 36.08 25.62
CA GLY A 495 -3.24 36.12 24.16
C GLY A 495 -3.69 34.85 23.42
N HIS A 496 -4.57 34.06 24.05
CA HIS A 496 -5.20 32.90 23.43
C HIS A 496 -6.21 33.34 22.37
N ILE A 497 -6.19 32.66 21.22
CA ILE A 497 -7.12 32.88 20.12
C ILE A 497 -8.02 31.65 20.04
N ASN A 498 -9.34 31.85 20.06
CA ASN A 498 -10.30 30.75 19.91
C ASN A 498 -10.70 30.58 18.43
N PRO A 499 -10.13 29.63 17.66
CA PRO A 499 -10.53 29.39 16.28
C PRO A 499 -11.95 28.81 16.15
N ASP A 500 -12.49 28.16 17.19
CA ASP A 500 -13.86 27.61 17.16
C ASP A 500 -14.92 28.70 17.05
N LEU A 501 -14.60 29.93 17.46
CA LEU A 501 -15.46 31.09 17.33
C LEU A 501 -15.95 31.31 15.89
N ILE A 502 -15.12 30.98 14.90
CA ILE A 502 -15.48 31.07 13.48
C ILE A 502 -16.70 30.18 13.21
N PHE A 503 -16.65 28.94 13.67
CA PHE A 503 -17.73 27.97 13.45
C PHE A 503 -18.95 28.30 14.30
N GLU A 504 -18.78 28.79 15.53
CA GLU A 504 -19.88 29.29 16.36
C GLU A 504 -20.65 30.42 15.68
N ILE A 505 -19.97 31.36 15.03
CA ILE A 505 -20.61 32.46 14.29
C ILE A 505 -21.33 31.94 13.05
N VAL A 506 -20.71 31.02 12.30
CA VAL A 506 -21.31 30.44 11.07
C VAL A 506 -22.53 29.58 11.40
N ASP A 507 -22.55 28.89 12.54
CA ASP A 507 -23.66 28.06 13.02
C ASP A 507 -24.67 28.80 13.92
N GLU A 508 -24.49 30.12 14.14
CA GLU A 508 -25.37 30.92 14.98
C GLU A 508 -26.81 30.88 14.44
N LYS A 509 -27.77 30.54 15.31
CA LYS A 509 -29.19 30.38 14.95
C LYS A 509 -29.93 31.71 15.06
N GLN A 510 -30.96 31.90 14.25
CA GLN A 510 -31.86 33.03 14.42
C GLN A 510 -32.65 32.89 15.72
N VAL A 511 -32.86 34.00 16.40
CA VAL A 511 -33.69 34.07 17.59
C VAL A 511 -35.07 34.57 17.17
N ASN A 512 -36.13 33.84 17.54
CA ASN A 512 -37.50 34.27 17.25
C ASN A 512 -37.92 35.45 18.16
N GLN A 513 -39.12 35.99 17.95
CA GLN A 513 -39.65 37.11 18.74
C GLN A 513 -39.82 36.79 20.24
N TYR A 514 -39.79 35.51 20.62
CA TYR A 514 -39.92 35.02 22.00
C TYR A 514 -38.57 34.73 22.67
N GLY A 515 -37.44 34.98 21.97
CA GLY A 515 -36.11 34.73 22.51
C GLY A 515 -35.62 33.28 22.34
N GLU A 516 -36.35 32.44 21.61
CA GLU A 516 -35.99 31.04 21.39
C GLU A 516 -35.18 30.85 20.10
N LEU A 517 -34.21 29.93 20.14
CA LEU A 517 -33.37 29.61 18.99
C LEU A 517 -34.16 28.79 17.96
N THR A 518 -34.31 29.34 16.76
CA THR A 518 -34.94 28.66 15.62
C THR A 518 -34.02 27.57 15.05
N THR A 519 -34.55 26.77 14.11
CA THR A 519 -33.74 25.80 13.36
C THR A 519 -32.85 26.45 12.31
N ASP A 520 -33.21 27.66 11.87
CA ASP A 520 -32.54 28.35 10.78
C ASP A 520 -31.33 29.15 11.27
N ARG A 521 -30.27 29.14 10.45
CA ARG A 521 -29.07 29.92 10.72
C ARG A 521 -29.33 31.41 10.50
N LYS A 522 -28.65 32.26 11.28
CA LYS A 522 -28.68 33.71 11.16
C LYS A 522 -28.29 34.18 9.76
N ILE A 523 -27.19 33.66 9.24
CA ILE A 523 -26.68 33.93 7.88
C ILE A 523 -26.53 32.60 7.16
N GLY A 524 -27.09 32.49 5.95
CA GLY A 524 -27.07 31.25 5.17
C GLY A 524 -25.72 30.99 4.48
N PRO A 525 -25.41 29.74 4.07
CA PRO A 525 -24.17 29.42 3.35
C PRO A 525 -23.98 30.22 2.06
N LYS A 526 -25.08 30.50 1.34
CA LYS A 526 -25.07 31.30 0.10
C LYS A 526 -24.74 32.77 0.36
N GLU A 527 -25.23 33.33 1.46
CA GLU A 527 -24.98 34.72 1.84
C GLU A 527 -23.52 34.90 2.29
N TRP A 528 -23.01 33.96 3.11
CA TRP A 528 -21.58 33.94 3.46
C TRP A 528 -20.68 33.83 2.23
N HIS A 529 -21.07 33.02 1.25
CA HIS A 529 -20.35 32.90 -0.01
C HIS A 529 -20.39 34.20 -0.83
N GLN A 530 -21.50 34.93 -0.82
CA GLN A 530 -21.61 36.22 -1.48
C GLN A 530 -20.63 37.24 -0.89
N PHE A 531 -20.54 37.31 0.45
CA PHE A 531 -19.55 38.16 1.12
C PHE A 531 -18.11 37.83 0.72
N TYR A 532 -17.80 36.54 0.56
CA TYR A 532 -16.51 36.07 0.08
C TYR A 532 -16.22 36.53 -1.36
N LEU A 533 -17.19 36.40 -2.28
CA LEU A 533 -17.04 36.84 -3.66
C LEU A 533 -16.86 38.37 -3.79
N ASP A 534 -17.55 39.14 -2.94
CA ASP A 534 -17.44 40.60 -2.92
C ASP A 534 -16.05 41.07 -2.47
N ASP A 535 -15.43 40.36 -1.51
CA ASP A 535 -14.09 40.69 -1.00
C ASP A 535 -12.98 40.33 -2.02
N LEU A 536 -13.15 39.22 -2.74
CA LEU A 536 -12.22 38.81 -3.81
C LEU A 536 -12.08 39.84 -4.93
N ARG A 537 -13.16 40.53 -5.30
CA ARG A 537 -13.15 41.51 -6.41
C ARG A 537 -12.20 42.69 -6.16
N ASN A 538 -11.83 42.94 -4.91
CA ASN A 538 -10.98 44.07 -4.52
C ASN A 538 -9.47 43.74 -4.50
N ASN A 539 -9.10 42.46 -4.53
CA ASN A 539 -7.71 42.00 -4.37
C ASN A 539 -7.24 41.21 -5.60
N TYR A 540 -6.83 41.91 -6.67
CA TYR A 540 -6.15 41.29 -7.81
C TYR A 540 -4.63 41.42 -7.68
N SER A 541 -3.93 40.29 -7.55
CA SER A 541 -2.46 40.23 -7.55
C SER A 541 -1.91 40.08 -8.98
N ILE A 542 -0.76 40.71 -9.25
CA ILE A 542 -0.07 40.69 -10.56
C ILE A 542 0.74 39.39 -10.69
N TRP A 543 0.56 38.72 -11.83
CA TRP A 543 1.13 37.41 -12.16
C TRP A 543 2.63 37.45 -12.48
N LYS A 544 3.36 36.37 -12.11
CA LYS A 544 4.73 36.12 -12.55
C LYS A 544 4.86 34.70 -13.14
N ASN A 545 5.34 34.63 -14.37
CA ASN A 545 5.77 33.38 -14.99
C ASN A 545 7.14 32.96 -14.45
N ASN A 546 7.17 31.85 -13.74
CA ASN A 546 8.43 31.20 -13.34
C ASN A 546 8.56 29.86 -14.06
N PRO A 547 9.77 29.41 -14.42
CA PRO A 547 9.96 28.07 -14.98
C PRO A 547 9.58 26.99 -13.94
N ILE A 548 8.99 25.88 -14.39
CA ILE A 548 8.78 24.71 -13.52
C ILE A 548 10.14 24.10 -13.16
N PRO A 549 10.37 23.72 -11.89
CA PRO A 549 11.53 22.93 -11.51
C PRO A 549 11.69 21.66 -12.34
N LYS A 550 12.94 21.31 -12.67
CA LYS A 550 13.23 20.03 -13.33
C LYS A 550 12.85 18.87 -12.39
N ARG A 551 12.32 17.79 -12.96
CA ARG A 551 12.01 16.54 -12.24
C ARG A 551 13.25 16.07 -11.46
N LYS A 552 13.14 16.02 -10.12
CA LYS A 552 14.16 15.42 -9.24
C LYS A 552 14.00 13.90 -9.10
N TYR A 553 12.81 13.38 -9.41
CA TYR A 553 12.50 11.95 -9.32
C TYR A 553 12.54 11.26 -10.68
N GLN A 554 13.02 10.01 -10.70
CA GLN A 554 12.98 9.15 -11.87
C GLN A 554 12.54 7.75 -11.45
N ILE A 555 11.47 7.24 -12.07
CA ILE A 555 10.96 5.91 -11.78
C ILE A 555 11.98 4.87 -12.31
N PRO A 556 12.34 3.85 -11.52
CA PRO A 556 13.23 2.78 -11.97
C PRO A 556 12.57 1.95 -13.09
N SER A 557 13.39 1.22 -13.85
CA SER A 557 12.90 0.32 -14.92
C SER A 557 11.93 -0.74 -14.39
N SER A 558 11.03 -1.24 -15.24
CA SER A 558 10.02 -2.24 -14.88
C SER A 558 10.62 -3.51 -14.24
N PHE A 559 11.81 -3.93 -14.68
CA PHE A 559 12.53 -5.06 -14.10
C PHE A 559 13.08 -4.77 -12.69
N LYS A 560 13.67 -3.57 -12.49
CA LYS A 560 14.14 -3.14 -11.15
C LYS A 560 12.94 -3.01 -10.19
N GLN A 561 11.80 -2.50 -10.67
CA GLN A 561 10.54 -2.49 -9.90
C GLN A 561 10.09 -3.89 -9.50
N LEU A 562 10.12 -4.87 -10.42
CA LEU A 562 9.75 -6.26 -10.12
C LEU A 562 10.61 -6.82 -8.98
N LYS A 563 11.93 -6.64 -9.04
CA LYS A 563 12.86 -7.06 -7.97
C LYS A 563 12.53 -6.39 -6.64
N LEU A 564 12.23 -5.09 -6.64
CA LEU A 564 11.90 -4.35 -5.43
C LEU A 564 10.57 -4.80 -4.81
N PHE A 565 9.51 -4.96 -5.62
CA PHE A 565 8.23 -5.47 -5.14
C PHE A 565 8.33 -6.91 -4.63
N PHE A 566 9.16 -7.74 -5.26
CA PHE A 566 9.43 -9.10 -4.82
C PHE A 566 10.13 -9.10 -3.45
N LEU A 567 11.23 -8.36 -3.32
CA LEU A 567 11.96 -8.23 -2.04
C LEU A 567 11.07 -7.66 -0.94
N ARG A 568 10.26 -6.66 -1.24
CA ARG A 568 9.27 -6.10 -0.32
C ARG A 568 8.28 -7.17 0.13
N THR A 569 7.73 -7.94 -0.81
CA THR A 569 6.77 -9.02 -0.52
C THR A 569 7.41 -10.09 0.37
N VAL A 570 8.65 -10.51 0.05
CA VAL A 570 9.42 -11.46 0.85
C VAL A 570 9.59 -10.94 2.28
N LEU A 571 10.13 -9.74 2.46
CA LEU A 571 10.35 -9.17 3.80
C LEU A 571 9.05 -8.97 4.58
N THR A 572 7.97 -8.55 3.92
CA THR A 572 6.66 -8.41 4.55
C THR A 572 6.16 -9.76 5.08
N LYS A 573 6.26 -10.82 4.26
CA LYS A 573 5.82 -12.16 4.64
C LYS A 573 6.70 -12.82 5.70
N PHE A 574 8.02 -12.65 5.64
CA PHE A 574 8.92 -13.09 6.71
C PHE A 574 8.79 -12.26 7.99
N GLY A 575 8.32 -11.02 7.89
CA GLY A 575 7.99 -10.16 9.02
C GLY A 575 6.77 -10.65 9.82
N ASP A 576 5.92 -11.48 9.21
CA ASP A 576 4.75 -12.10 9.79
C ASP A 576 5.06 -13.56 10.20
N TRP A 577 5.36 -13.76 11.49
CA TRP A 577 5.68 -15.07 12.04
C TRP A 577 4.51 -16.07 11.90
N GLU A 578 3.27 -15.61 12.06
CA GLU A 578 2.09 -16.47 11.96
C GLU A 578 1.97 -17.01 10.53
N PHE A 579 2.16 -16.16 9.53
CA PHE A 579 2.18 -16.58 8.14
C PHE A 579 3.31 -17.58 7.83
N VAL A 580 4.54 -17.31 8.28
CA VAL A 580 5.69 -18.20 8.03
C VAL A 580 5.45 -19.57 8.65
N PHE A 581 5.06 -19.61 9.92
CA PHE A 581 4.80 -20.85 10.64
C PHE A 581 3.70 -21.67 9.97
N LEU A 582 2.54 -21.05 9.71
CA LEU A 582 1.42 -21.74 9.06
C LEU A 582 1.79 -22.23 7.66
N SER A 583 2.44 -21.38 6.84
CA SER A 583 2.81 -21.74 5.46
C SER A 583 3.83 -22.88 5.40
N ALA A 584 4.74 -22.96 6.37
CA ALA A 584 5.73 -24.02 6.45
C ALA A 584 5.14 -25.34 6.97
N SER A 585 4.19 -25.27 7.92
CA SER A 585 3.66 -26.46 8.61
C SER A 585 2.44 -27.11 7.96
N ILE A 586 1.58 -26.34 7.29
CA ILE A 586 0.30 -26.84 6.74
C ILE A 586 0.51 -28.03 5.77
N ALA A 587 1.41 -27.89 4.79
CA ALA A 587 1.62 -28.93 3.78
C ALA A 587 2.23 -30.22 4.35
N PRO A 588 3.29 -30.18 5.19
CA PRO A 588 3.78 -31.35 5.92
C PRO A 588 2.71 -32.06 6.76
N ILE A 589 1.96 -31.30 7.56
CA ILE A 589 0.95 -31.86 8.48
C ILE A 589 -0.15 -32.56 7.68
N ILE A 590 -0.69 -31.90 6.66
CA ILE A 590 -1.72 -32.50 5.79
C ILE A 590 -1.17 -33.72 5.06
N GLY A 591 0.06 -33.66 4.53
CA GLY A 591 0.70 -34.79 3.87
C GLY A 591 0.86 -36.01 4.78
N LEU A 592 1.31 -35.78 6.02
CA LEU A 592 1.42 -36.83 7.04
C LEU A 592 0.07 -37.42 7.42
N ILE A 593 -0.95 -36.58 7.65
CA ILE A 593 -2.30 -37.03 8.00
C ILE A 593 -2.87 -37.90 6.88
N ILE A 594 -2.85 -37.42 5.63
CA ILE A 594 -3.41 -38.16 4.49
C ILE A 594 -2.67 -39.49 4.35
N ALA A 595 -1.34 -39.48 4.36
CA ALA A 595 -0.55 -40.69 4.18
C ALA A 595 -0.72 -41.69 5.33
N PHE A 596 -0.84 -41.22 6.57
CA PHE A 596 -1.11 -42.08 7.73
C PHE A 596 -2.46 -42.80 7.62
N PHE A 597 -3.54 -42.05 7.34
CA PHE A 597 -4.90 -42.64 7.27
C PHE A 597 -5.14 -43.48 6.01
N THR A 598 -4.39 -43.26 4.94
CA THR A 598 -4.51 -44.05 3.70
C THR A 598 -3.55 -45.24 3.64
N LYS A 599 -2.67 -45.42 4.61
CA LYS A 599 -1.77 -46.58 4.65
C LYS A 599 -2.48 -47.81 5.20
N GLN A 600 -2.90 -48.69 4.30
CA GLN A 600 -3.47 -49.99 4.65
C GLN A 600 -2.39 -51.07 4.76
N PHE A 601 -2.43 -51.86 5.84
CA PHE A 601 -1.57 -53.03 6.02
C PHE A 601 -2.30 -54.30 5.58
N ALA A 602 -1.54 -55.21 4.98
CA ALA A 602 -1.98 -56.54 4.59
C ALA A 602 -1.66 -57.56 5.68
N THR A 603 -2.52 -58.55 5.86
CA THR A 603 -2.24 -59.71 6.72
C THR A 603 -1.46 -60.75 5.92
N THR A 604 -0.23 -61.02 6.33
CA THR A 604 0.57 -62.11 5.75
C THR A 604 -0.03 -63.47 6.11
N LYS A 605 0.32 -64.52 5.34
CA LYS A 605 -0.10 -65.91 5.62
C LYS A 605 0.28 -66.40 7.03
N GLY A 606 1.25 -65.75 7.69
CA GLY A 606 1.69 -66.02 9.06
C GLY A 606 1.01 -65.17 10.15
N GLY A 607 0.01 -64.35 9.81
CA GLY A 607 -0.74 -63.53 10.79
C GLY A 607 -0.09 -62.18 11.16
N ASN A 608 1.07 -61.85 10.59
CA ASN A 608 1.73 -60.56 10.81
C ASN A 608 1.21 -59.49 9.84
N TYR A 609 1.09 -58.24 10.30
CA TYR A 609 0.74 -57.09 9.47
C TYR A 609 1.99 -56.54 8.77
N GLU A 610 2.02 -56.64 7.44
CA GLU A 610 3.06 -56.04 6.61
C GLU A 610 2.45 -55.11 5.57
N TYR A 611 3.18 -54.06 5.20
CA TYR A 611 2.72 -53.15 4.16
C TYR A 611 3.14 -53.68 2.79
N ILE A 612 2.14 -54.01 1.96
CA ILE A 612 2.31 -54.46 0.58
C ILE A 612 1.65 -53.44 -0.35
N PHE A 613 2.45 -52.81 -1.23
CA PHE A 613 1.95 -51.76 -2.13
C PHE A 613 0.81 -52.25 -3.04
N PHE A 614 0.89 -53.49 -3.50
CA PHE A 614 -0.13 -54.11 -4.33
C PHE A 614 -1.51 -54.20 -3.69
N GLU A 615 -1.58 -54.47 -2.39
CA GLU A 615 -2.84 -54.73 -1.68
C GLU A 615 -3.50 -53.46 -1.09
N ASN A 616 -2.80 -52.33 -1.11
CA ASN A 616 -3.34 -51.09 -0.56
C ASN A 616 -4.53 -50.57 -1.39
N ALA A 617 -5.74 -50.65 -0.84
CA ALA A 617 -6.95 -50.22 -1.53
C ALA A 617 -7.12 -48.70 -1.58
N ASN A 618 -6.45 -47.97 -0.69
CA ASN A 618 -6.66 -46.54 -0.45
C ASN A 618 -5.79 -45.62 -1.34
N LEU A 619 -5.00 -46.18 -2.27
CA LEU A 619 -4.10 -45.39 -3.11
C LEU A 619 -4.83 -44.38 -4.03
N PRO A 620 -5.97 -44.72 -4.69
CA PRO A 620 -6.75 -43.72 -5.42
C PRO A 620 -7.26 -42.59 -4.52
N ALA A 621 -7.68 -42.91 -3.29
CA ALA A 621 -8.12 -41.91 -2.32
C ALA A 621 -6.96 -40.99 -1.89
N TYR A 622 -5.76 -41.54 -1.71
CA TYR A 622 -4.53 -40.77 -1.46
C TYR A 622 -4.28 -39.75 -2.59
N PHE A 623 -4.26 -40.18 -3.86
CA PHE A 623 -4.06 -39.26 -5.00
C PHE A 623 -5.11 -38.15 -5.02
N PHE A 624 -6.38 -38.51 -4.82
CA PHE A 624 -7.48 -37.55 -4.80
C PHE A 624 -7.34 -36.53 -3.66
N MET A 625 -7.08 -36.99 -2.44
CA MET A 625 -6.92 -36.11 -1.29
C MET A 625 -5.69 -35.20 -1.42
N SER A 626 -4.58 -35.69 -1.97
CA SER A 626 -3.39 -34.87 -2.23
C SER A 626 -3.67 -33.77 -3.27
N ILE A 627 -4.41 -34.08 -4.33
CA ILE A 627 -4.83 -33.10 -5.35
C ILE A 627 -5.69 -32.00 -4.74
N ILE A 628 -6.72 -32.38 -3.97
CA ILE A 628 -7.63 -31.40 -3.34
C ILE A 628 -6.87 -30.57 -2.30
N SER A 629 -5.95 -31.18 -1.56
CA SER A 629 -5.10 -30.48 -0.59
C SER A 629 -4.19 -29.46 -1.25
N ALA A 630 -3.54 -29.81 -2.37
CA ALA A 630 -2.71 -28.88 -3.13
C ALA A 630 -3.52 -27.65 -3.62
N LEU A 631 -4.74 -27.90 -4.13
CA LEU A 631 -5.66 -26.82 -4.53
C LEU A 631 -6.08 -25.95 -3.34
N PHE A 632 -6.45 -26.56 -2.21
CA PHE A 632 -6.87 -25.85 -0.99
C PHE A 632 -5.77 -24.97 -0.42
N ILE A 633 -4.56 -25.53 -0.26
CA ILE A 633 -3.40 -24.83 0.30
C ILE A 633 -3.04 -23.62 -0.58
N GLY A 634 -2.92 -23.81 -1.89
CA GLY A 634 -2.58 -22.72 -2.81
C GLY A 634 -3.63 -21.59 -2.78
N LEU A 635 -4.92 -21.95 -2.74
CA LEU A 635 -5.98 -20.96 -2.77
C LEU A 635 -6.05 -20.13 -1.48
N ILE A 636 -5.93 -20.75 -0.31
CA ILE A 636 -5.98 -20.05 0.98
C ILE A 636 -4.76 -19.17 1.21
N VAL A 637 -3.56 -19.67 0.91
CA VAL A 637 -2.31 -18.94 1.17
C VAL A 637 -2.20 -17.69 0.29
N SER A 638 -2.74 -17.73 -0.92
CA SER A 638 -2.72 -16.61 -1.87
C SER A 638 -3.92 -15.67 -1.79
N ALA A 639 -5.02 -16.11 -1.18
CA ALA A 639 -6.30 -15.38 -1.09
C ALA A 639 -6.16 -13.97 -0.47
N GLU A 640 -5.23 -13.76 0.46
CA GLU A 640 -5.00 -12.45 1.09
C GLU A 640 -3.84 -11.64 0.47
N GLY A 641 -3.28 -12.11 -0.65
CA GLY A 641 -2.02 -11.60 -1.20
C GLY A 641 -2.04 -10.16 -1.74
N ILE A 642 -3.19 -9.68 -2.21
CA ILE A 642 -3.37 -8.34 -2.82
C ILE A 642 -4.26 -7.44 -1.96
N ILE A 643 -5.31 -7.98 -1.34
CA ILE A 643 -6.28 -7.19 -0.59
C ILE A 643 -5.66 -6.35 0.54
N ARG A 644 -4.65 -6.89 1.23
CA ARG A 644 -3.92 -6.18 2.30
C ARG A 644 -3.08 -5.01 1.77
N ASP A 645 -2.60 -5.08 0.54
CA ASP A 645 -1.77 -4.05 -0.08
C ASP A 645 -2.60 -2.88 -0.63
N ASN A 646 -3.93 -3.00 -0.73
CA ASN A 646 -4.79 -2.02 -1.39
C ASN A 646 -4.61 -0.58 -0.88
N ARG A 647 -4.32 -0.38 0.42
CA ARG A 647 -4.05 0.95 0.98
C ARG A 647 -2.76 1.55 0.40
N MET A 648 -1.68 0.76 0.39
CA MET A 648 -0.40 1.16 -0.20
C MET A 648 -0.51 1.36 -1.71
N LEU A 649 -1.22 0.47 -2.42
CA LEU A 649 -1.42 0.60 -3.87
C LEU A 649 -2.16 1.88 -4.26
N LYS A 650 -3.14 2.34 -3.46
CA LYS A 650 -3.81 3.62 -3.70
C LYS A 650 -2.85 4.82 -3.57
N ARG A 651 -1.95 4.78 -2.60
CA ARG A 651 -0.88 5.78 -2.44
C ARG A 651 0.07 5.74 -3.63
N GLU A 652 0.53 4.56 -4.01
CA GLU A 652 1.49 4.35 -5.10
C GLU A 652 0.91 4.62 -6.49
N ALA A 653 -0.41 4.57 -6.65
CA ALA A 653 -1.10 4.82 -7.92
C ALA A 653 -0.83 6.22 -8.49
N PHE A 654 -0.52 7.20 -7.63
CA PHE A 654 -0.17 8.55 -8.07
C PHE A 654 1.14 8.60 -8.87
N PHE A 655 2.02 7.60 -8.71
CA PHE A 655 3.35 7.56 -9.29
C PHE A 655 3.45 6.78 -10.61
N ASN A 656 2.33 6.28 -11.17
CA ASN A 656 2.31 5.47 -12.40
C ASN A 656 3.30 4.28 -12.37
N LEU A 657 3.44 3.60 -11.21
CA LEU A 657 4.27 2.40 -11.12
C LEU A 657 3.72 1.25 -12.00
N SER A 658 4.60 0.34 -12.40
CA SER A 658 4.24 -0.80 -13.25
C SER A 658 3.42 -1.82 -12.46
N MET A 659 2.11 -1.82 -12.67
CA MET A 659 1.19 -2.85 -12.14
C MET A 659 1.58 -4.24 -12.62
N PHE A 660 2.10 -4.37 -13.84
CA PHE A 660 2.63 -5.63 -14.36
C PHE A 660 3.79 -6.16 -13.49
N SER A 661 4.70 -5.29 -13.07
CA SER A 661 5.82 -5.65 -12.20
C SER A 661 5.34 -6.05 -10.80
N TYR A 662 4.32 -5.36 -10.27
CA TYR A 662 3.69 -5.70 -9.00
C TYR A 662 3.04 -7.09 -9.04
N TYR A 663 2.16 -7.37 -9.99
CA TYR A 663 1.49 -8.68 -10.09
C TYR A 663 2.48 -9.83 -10.27
N ASN A 664 3.48 -9.66 -11.15
CA ASN A 664 4.50 -10.69 -11.36
C ASN A 664 5.34 -10.94 -10.10
N SER A 665 5.60 -9.91 -9.28
CA SER A 665 6.31 -10.12 -8.01
C SER A 665 5.52 -11.01 -7.05
N LYS A 666 4.18 -10.85 -7.01
CA LYS A 666 3.29 -11.69 -6.18
C LYS A 666 3.19 -13.10 -6.72
N VAL A 667 2.96 -13.25 -8.03
CA VAL A 667 2.90 -14.57 -8.69
C VAL A 667 4.21 -15.33 -8.46
N LEU A 668 5.37 -14.69 -8.66
CA LEU A 668 6.67 -15.31 -8.43
C LEU A 668 6.86 -15.78 -6.98
N PHE A 669 6.48 -14.95 -6.00
CA PHE A 669 6.53 -15.33 -4.58
C PHE A 669 5.69 -16.58 -4.29
N PHE A 670 4.43 -16.61 -4.73
CA PHE A 670 3.55 -17.75 -4.47
C PHE A 670 3.94 -19.00 -5.27
N VAL A 671 4.50 -18.86 -6.48
CA VAL A 671 5.06 -19.98 -7.24
C VAL A 671 6.21 -20.63 -6.46
N LEU A 672 7.17 -19.84 -5.95
CA LEU A 672 8.27 -20.37 -5.14
C LEU A 672 7.79 -21.05 -3.85
N LEU A 673 6.84 -20.42 -3.15
CA LEU A 673 6.25 -21.01 -1.93
C LEU A 673 5.51 -22.32 -2.25
N SER A 674 4.76 -22.36 -3.35
CA SER A 674 4.03 -23.57 -3.75
C SER A 674 4.94 -24.70 -4.20
N ALA A 675 6.10 -24.40 -4.80
CA ALA A 675 7.09 -25.42 -5.13
C ALA A 675 7.58 -26.13 -3.87
N PHE A 676 7.88 -25.36 -2.82
CA PHE A 676 8.25 -25.89 -1.51
C PHE A 676 7.11 -26.68 -0.85
N GLN A 677 5.91 -26.10 -0.77
CA GLN A 677 4.76 -26.75 -0.12
C GLN A 677 4.32 -28.04 -0.81
N SER A 678 4.23 -28.03 -2.15
CA SER A 678 3.87 -29.23 -2.92
C SER A 678 4.94 -30.32 -2.82
N PHE A 679 6.21 -29.94 -2.71
CA PHE A 679 7.31 -30.88 -2.46
C PHE A 679 7.17 -31.53 -1.09
N CYS A 680 6.94 -30.74 -0.04
CA CYS A 680 6.64 -31.25 1.29
C CYS A 680 5.40 -32.15 1.31
N LEU A 681 4.32 -31.79 0.61
CA LEU A 681 3.13 -32.64 0.52
C LEU A 681 3.43 -33.99 -0.15
N THR A 682 4.31 -34.00 -1.15
CA THR A 682 4.70 -35.19 -1.92
C THR A 682 5.60 -36.13 -1.14
N ILE A 683 6.61 -35.59 -0.45
CA ILE A 683 7.68 -36.39 0.15
C ILE A 683 7.15 -37.33 1.24
N PHE A 684 6.21 -36.88 2.06
CA PHE A 684 5.64 -37.68 3.14
C PHE A 684 4.87 -38.89 2.63
N GLY A 685 4.05 -38.72 1.59
CA GLY A 685 3.30 -39.84 1.04
C GLY A 685 4.20 -40.88 0.36
N ILE A 686 5.23 -40.46 -0.37
CA ILE A 686 6.05 -41.43 -1.11
C ILE A 686 7.02 -42.18 -0.20
N ILE A 687 7.58 -41.53 0.83
CA ILE A 687 8.35 -42.23 1.86
C ILE A 687 7.48 -43.30 2.56
N LEU A 688 6.21 -42.99 2.84
CA LEU A 688 5.32 -43.91 3.54
C LEU A 688 4.83 -45.08 2.68
N PHE A 689 4.58 -44.85 1.38
CA PHE A 689 4.10 -45.86 0.43
C PHE A 689 5.21 -46.61 -0.32
N LYS A 690 6.47 -46.16 -0.23
CA LYS A 690 7.66 -46.75 -0.90
C LYS A 690 7.49 -46.93 -2.43
N ILE A 691 6.88 -45.94 -3.10
CA ILE A 691 6.66 -45.98 -4.55
C ILE A 691 7.96 -45.58 -5.29
N PRO A 692 8.62 -46.48 -6.04
CA PRO A 692 9.81 -46.13 -6.81
C PRO A 692 9.45 -45.24 -8.01
N ASP A 693 10.33 -44.28 -8.34
CA ASP A 693 10.32 -43.47 -9.57
C ASP A 693 9.02 -42.71 -9.92
N PHE A 694 8.23 -42.37 -8.90
CA PHE A 694 6.98 -41.60 -9.07
C PHE A 694 7.04 -40.18 -8.46
N ILE A 695 8.10 -39.84 -7.72
CA ILE A 695 8.21 -38.59 -6.94
C ILE A 695 8.10 -37.35 -7.79
N PHE A 696 8.92 -37.26 -8.82
CA PHE A 696 8.97 -36.07 -9.67
C PHE A 696 7.66 -35.87 -10.42
N SER A 697 7.11 -36.94 -11.00
CA SER A 697 5.84 -36.88 -11.75
C SER A 697 4.65 -36.48 -10.87
N PHE A 698 4.62 -36.98 -9.62
CA PHE A 698 3.60 -36.62 -8.64
C PHE A 698 3.75 -35.18 -8.17
N TRP A 699 4.96 -34.79 -7.79
CA TRP A 699 5.28 -33.43 -7.37
C TRP A 699 4.93 -32.41 -8.45
N LEU A 700 5.28 -32.66 -9.71
CA LEU A 700 5.06 -31.73 -10.82
C LEU A 700 3.57 -31.44 -11.05
N ILE A 701 2.70 -32.44 -10.91
CA ILE A 701 1.24 -32.27 -10.99
C ILE A 701 0.72 -31.47 -9.80
N LEU A 702 1.10 -31.84 -8.58
CA LEU A 702 0.67 -31.11 -7.38
C LEU A 702 1.16 -29.66 -7.39
N PHE A 703 2.40 -29.42 -7.82
CA PHE A 703 2.97 -28.10 -8.02
C PHE A 703 2.14 -27.29 -9.03
N SER A 704 1.84 -27.86 -10.20
CA SER A 704 1.05 -27.19 -11.24
C SER A 704 -0.35 -26.83 -10.73
N LEU A 705 -1.00 -27.71 -9.97
CA LEU A 705 -2.27 -27.43 -9.31
C LEU A 705 -2.18 -26.31 -8.28
N SER A 706 -1.15 -26.32 -7.44
CA SER A 706 -0.92 -25.26 -6.45
C SER A 706 -0.69 -23.91 -7.12
N VAL A 707 0.05 -23.86 -8.24
CA VAL A 707 0.23 -22.63 -9.04
C VAL A 707 -1.09 -22.12 -9.60
N LEU A 708 -1.92 -23.01 -10.14
CA LEU A 708 -3.25 -22.64 -10.62
C LEU A 708 -4.14 -22.09 -9.49
N ALA A 709 -4.13 -22.76 -8.34
CA ALA A 709 -4.87 -22.34 -7.16
C ALA A 709 -4.38 -20.98 -6.61
N ASN A 710 -3.07 -20.74 -6.66
CA ASN A 710 -2.48 -19.45 -6.30
C ASN A 710 -3.02 -18.31 -7.17
N LEU A 711 -3.11 -18.53 -8.49
CA LEU A 711 -3.66 -17.54 -9.41
C LEU A 711 -5.14 -17.30 -9.14
N LEU A 712 -5.94 -18.34 -8.91
CA LEU A 712 -7.33 -18.19 -8.51
C LEU A 712 -7.47 -17.38 -7.22
N GLY A 713 -6.67 -17.68 -6.19
CA GLY A 713 -6.68 -16.95 -4.92
C GLY A 713 -6.28 -15.48 -5.10
N LEU A 714 -5.29 -15.17 -5.92
CA LEU A 714 -4.91 -13.78 -6.25
C LEU A 714 -6.03 -13.03 -7.00
N ILE A 715 -6.70 -13.69 -7.95
CA ILE A 715 -7.85 -13.10 -8.67
C ILE A 715 -8.97 -12.76 -7.68
N VAL A 716 -9.29 -13.69 -6.77
CA VAL A 716 -10.27 -13.47 -5.70
C VAL A 716 -9.83 -12.32 -4.78
N SER A 717 -8.55 -12.26 -4.41
CA SER A 717 -7.96 -11.18 -3.60
C SER A 717 -8.08 -9.80 -4.25
N SER A 718 -7.91 -9.73 -5.57
CA SER A 718 -7.96 -8.48 -6.33
C SER A 718 -9.38 -7.97 -6.58
N THR A 719 -10.38 -8.86 -6.51
CA THR A 719 -11.78 -8.56 -6.85
C THR A 719 -12.61 -8.22 -5.63
N LEU A 720 -12.39 -8.92 -4.52
CA LEU A 720 -13.15 -8.74 -3.29
C LEU A 720 -12.59 -7.60 -2.42
N LYS A 721 -13.49 -6.96 -1.66
CA LYS A 721 -13.15 -5.83 -0.77
C LYS A 721 -12.99 -6.21 0.69
N SER A 722 -13.34 -7.44 1.07
CA SER A 722 -13.27 -7.91 2.46
C SER A 722 -12.70 -9.33 2.52
N VAL A 723 -11.87 -9.58 3.54
CA VAL A 723 -11.26 -10.89 3.80
C VAL A 723 -12.31 -11.98 4.11
N PRO A 724 -13.36 -11.73 4.94
CA PRO A 724 -14.36 -12.77 5.22
C PRO A 724 -15.09 -13.28 3.97
N ALA A 725 -15.34 -12.42 2.98
CA ALA A 725 -15.97 -12.83 1.73
C ALA A 725 -15.10 -13.80 0.93
N ILE A 726 -13.76 -13.67 1.03
CA ILE A 726 -12.82 -14.58 0.38
C ILE A 726 -12.96 -15.98 0.96
N TYR A 727 -13.00 -16.10 2.29
CA TYR A 727 -13.13 -17.41 2.97
C TYR A 727 -14.46 -18.10 2.71
N VAL A 728 -15.55 -17.36 2.56
CA VAL A 728 -16.85 -17.93 2.15
C VAL A 728 -16.79 -18.47 0.72
N LEU A 729 -16.05 -17.81 -0.18
CA LEU A 729 -15.96 -18.18 -1.59
C LEU A 729 -15.05 -19.40 -1.85
N VAL A 730 -14.06 -19.64 -0.99
CA VAL A 730 -13.12 -20.78 -1.12
C VAL A 730 -13.85 -22.14 -1.26
N PRO A 731 -14.79 -22.53 -0.38
CA PRO A 731 -15.56 -23.77 -0.55
C PRO A 731 -16.34 -23.83 -1.87
N PHE A 732 -16.93 -22.72 -2.33
CA PHE A 732 -17.67 -22.70 -3.60
C PHE A 732 -16.77 -22.96 -4.81
N LEU A 733 -15.48 -22.62 -4.73
CA LEU A 733 -14.51 -22.97 -5.77
C LEU A 733 -14.03 -24.43 -5.67
N LEU A 734 -13.98 -25.01 -4.47
CA LEU A 734 -13.47 -26.36 -4.25
C LEU A 734 -14.53 -27.46 -4.43
N ILE A 735 -15.79 -27.23 -4.03
CA ILE A 735 -16.86 -28.23 -4.14
C ILE A 735 -17.02 -28.74 -5.60
N PRO A 736 -17.06 -27.89 -6.64
CA PRO A 736 -17.09 -28.36 -8.02
C PRO A 736 -15.86 -29.18 -8.42
N GLN A 737 -14.67 -28.81 -7.92
CA GLN A 737 -13.43 -29.56 -8.17
C GLN A 737 -13.48 -30.95 -7.52
N ILE A 738 -14.13 -31.08 -6.37
CA ILE A 738 -14.33 -32.37 -5.69
C ILE A 738 -15.35 -33.22 -6.48
N LEU A 739 -16.52 -32.66 -6.75
CA LEU A 739 -17.65 -33.37 -7.35
C LEU A 739 -17.36 -33.86 -8.77
N PHE A 740 -16.78 -33.00 -9.62
CA PHE A 740 -16.57 -33.28 -11.05
C PHE A 740 -15.14 -33.74 -11.37
N SER A 741 -14.42 -34.26 -10.37
CA SER A 741 -13.10 -34.90 -10.54
C SER A 741 -13.15 -36.24 -11.28
N GLY A 742 -14.30 -36.92 -11.27
CA GLY A 742 -14.48 -38.29 -11.76
C GLY A 742 -14.21 -39.38 -10.72
N VAL A 743 -13.81 -39.00 -9.50
CA VAL A 743 -13.55 -39.92 -8.38
C VAL A 743 -14.79 -40.12 -7.51
N VAL A 744 -15.39 -39.02 -7.06
CA VAL A 744 -16.56 -39.04 -6.16
C VAL A 744 -17.83 -39.41 -6.92
N VAL A 745 -18.00 -38.82 -8.11
CA VAL A 745 -19.12 -39.11 -9.01
C VAL A 745 -18.55 -39.56 -10.34
N LYS A 746 -18.87 -40.79 -10.77
CA LYS A 746 -18.45 -41.31 -12.08
C LYS A 746 -19.19 -40.55 -13.18
N PHE A 747 -18.47 -40.20 -14.26
CA PHE A 747 -19.03 -39.35 -15.32
C PHE A 747 -20.20 -39.97 -16.09
N ASP A 748 -20.27 -41.30 -16.14
CA ASP A 748 -21.34 -42.06 -16.78
C ASP A 748 -22.60 -42.19 -15.91
N GLN A 749 -22.52 -41.80 -14.63
CA GLN A 749 -23.62 -41.77 -13.65
C GLN A 749 -24.17 -40.36 -13.43
N LEU A 750 -23.64 -39.35 -14.12
CA LEU A 750 -24.18 -38.00 -14.08
C LEU A 750 -25.56 -37.94 -14.76
N ASN A 751 -26.34 -36.91 -14.42
CA ASN A 751 -27.61 -36.63 -15.08
C ASN A 751 -27.44 -36.69 -16.61
N TYR A 752 -28.33 -37.43 -17.31
CA TYR A 752 -28.23 -37.70 -18.75
C TYR A 752 -28.09 -36.44 -19.63
N LYS A 753 -28.54 -35.27 -19.16
CA LYS A 753 -28.37 -33.99 -19.88
C LYS A 753 -26.93 -33.44 -19.84
N VAL A 754 -26.14 -33.86 -18.86
CA VAL A 754 -24.78 -33.37 -18.60
C VAL A 754 -23.74 -34.46 -18.82
N GLY A 755 -24.05 -35.70 -18.45
CA GLY A 755 -23.19 -36.87 -18.61
C GLY A 755 -23.03 -37.29 -20.07
N ASN A 756 -21.96 -38.03 -20.34
CA ASN A 756 -21.70 -38.61 -21.66
C ASN A 756 -21.05 -39.99 -21.46
N GLN A 757 -21.51 -40.99 -22.23
CA GLN A 757 -21.07 -42.38 -22.10
C GLN A 757 -19.72 -42.64 -22.80
N GLU A 758 -19.32 -41.80 -23.76
CA GLU A 758 -18.09 -41.98 -24.56
C GLU A 758 -16.96 -41.05 -24.11
N LYS A 759 -17.26 -39.82 -23.70
CA LYS A 759 -16.26 -38.78 -23.42
C LYS A 759 -16.51 -38.15 -22.07
N VAL A 760 -15.48 -37.53 -21.50
CA VAL A 760 -15.69 -36.74 -20.29
C VAL A 760 -16.56 -35.51 -20.61
N PRO A 761 -17.55 -35.20 -19.75
CA PRO A 761 -18.42 -34.04 -19.94
C PRO A 761 -17.64 -32.73 -19.82
N ILE A 762 -18.15 -31.68 -20.47
CA ILE A 762 -17.52 -30.35 -20.53
C ILE A 762 -17.26 -29.81 -19.11
N ILE A 763 -18.18 -30.05 -18.17
CA ILE A 763 -18.02 -29.59 -16.78
C ILE A 763 -16.80 -30.22 -16.09
N GLY A 764 -16.47 -31.48 -16.41
CA GLY A 764 -15.26 -32.16 -15.95
C GLY A 764 -14.00 -31.72 -16.69
N GLU A 765 -14.13 -31.24 -17.93
CA GLU A 765 -13.01 -30.64 -18.69
C GLU A 765 -12.60 -29.26 -18.15
N ILE A 766 -13.50 -28.55 -17.47
CA ILE A 766 -13.20 -27.29 -16.77
C ILE A 766 -12.52 -27.55 -15.41
N MET A 767 -12.67 -28.73 -14.81
CA MET A 767 -12.07 -29.04 -13.52
C MET A 767 -10.62 -29.50 -13.64
N THR A 768 -9.72 -28.85 -12.92
CA THR A 768 -8.28 -29.17 -12.91
C THR A 768 -7.99 -30.43 -12.12
N SER A 769 -8.76 -30.68 -11.07
CA SER A 769 -8.69 -31.89 -10.25
C SER A 769 -8.87 -33.16 -11.11
N ARG A 770 -9.77 -33.12 -12.10
CA ARG A 770 -10.00 -34.22 -13.05
C ARG A 770 -8.74 -34.49 -13.87
N TRP A 771 -8.16 -33.47 -14.50
CA TRP A 771 -6.98 -33.62 -15.35
C TRP A 771 -5.78 -34.15 -14.55
N ALA A 772 -5.58 -33.65 -13.34
CA ALA A 772 -4.53 -34.11 -12.45
C ALA A 772 -4.74 -35.55 -11.98
N PHE A 773 -5.97 -35.91 -11.60
CA PHE A 773 -6.26 -37.27 -11.14
C PHE A 773 -6.02 -38.30 -12.24
N GLU A 774 -6.55 -38.04 -13.43
CA GLU A 774 -6.31 -38.89 -14.60
C GLU A 774 -4.82 -38.98 -14.97
N ALA A 775 -4.08 -37.87 -14.88
CA ALA A 775 -2.65 -37.87 -15.18
C ALA A 775 -1.89 -38.81 -14.23
N LEU A 776 -2.15 -38.72 -12.93
CA LEU A 776 -1.45 -39.50 -11.90
C LEU A 776 -1.83 -40.98 -11.93
N THR A 777 -3.11 -41.32 -12.09
CA THR A 777 -3.54 -42.72 -12.15
C THR A 777 -3.04 -43.41 -13.41
N VAL A 778 -3.13 -42.75 -14.58
CA VAL A 778 -2.64 -43.32 -15.84
C VAL A 778 -1.12 -43.47 -15.82
N LYS A 779 -0.39 -42.48 -15.30
CA LYS A 779 1.08 -42.55 -15.17
C LYS A 779 1.50 -43.69 -14.24
N GLN A 780 0.87 -43.81 -13.06
CA GLN A 780 1.18 -44.89 -12.12
C GLN A 780 0.91 -46.27 -12.73
N PHE A 781 -0.17 -46.42 -13.51
CA PHE A 781 -0.51 -47.69 -14.13
C PHE A 781 0.38 -48.04 -15.34
N ASN A 782 0.65 -47.11 -16.25
CA ASN A 782 1.40 -47.41 -17.48
C ASN A 782 2.92 -47.43 -17.30
N ASP A 783 3.48 -46.57 -16.44
CA ASP A 783 4.94 -46.39 -16.33
C ASP A 783 5.59 -47.13 -15.16
N ASN A 784 4.90 -48.10 -14.54
CA ASN A 784 5.54 -48.95 -13.55
C ASN A 784 6.42 -50.04 -14.20
N GLU A 785 7.48 -50.45 -13.50
CA GLU A 785 8.52 -51.37 -14.00
C GLU A 785 7.97 -52.69 -14.56
N TYR A 786 6.84 -53.17 -14.01
CA TYR A 786 6.19 -54.40 -14.45
C TYR A 786 5.28 -54.18 -15.67
N GLN A 787 4.32 -53.26 -15.57
CA GLN A 787 3.25 -53.08 -16.55
C GLN A 787 3.75 -52.49 -17.88
N LYS A 788 4.82 -51.68 -17.84
CA LYS A 788 5.39 -51.02 -19.02
C LYS A 788 5.69 -52.00 -20.16
N GLN A 789 6.16 -53.21 -19.85
CA GLN A 789 6.48 -54.24 -20.84
C GLN A 789 5.25 -54.91 -21.47
N PHE A 790 4.09 -54.84 -20.82
CA PHE A 790 2.86 -55.48 -21.29
C PHE A 790 1.87 -54.50 -21.93
N THR A 791 2.15 -53.19 -21.94
CA THR A 791 1.18 -52.15 -22.35
C THR A 791 0.62 -52.37 -23.74
N ASP A 792 1.49 -52.51 -24.76
CA ASP A 792 1.07 -52.66 -26.16
C ASP A 792 0.31 -53.97 -26.40
N ILE A 793 0.74 -55.05 -25.75
CA ILE A 793 0.10 -56.37 -25.85
C ILE A 793 -1.26 -56.36 -25.17
N ASN A 794 -1.38 -55.75 -23.99
CA ASN A 794 -2.64 -55.62 -23.27
C ASN A 794 -3.65 -54.75 -24.03
N ILE A 795 -3.19 -53.75 -24.79
CA ILE A 795 -4.04 -52.97 -25.71
C ILE A 795 -4.65 -53.87 -26.78
N GLN A 796 -3.83 -54.69 -27.44
CA GLN A 796 -4.30 -55.64 -28.46
C GLN A 796 -5.20 -56.74 -27.87
N GLU A 797 -4.84 -57.26 -26.69
CA GLU A 797 -5.60 -58.27 -25.96
C GLU A 797 -6.99 -57.75 -25.62
N SER A 798 -7.09 -56.58 -24.99
CA SER A 798 -8.37 -55.98 -24.60
C SER A 798 -9.25 -55.72 -25.82
N TYR A 799 -8.70 -55.17 -26.90
CA TYR A 799 -9.44 -54.90 -28.13
C TYR A 799 -10.05 -56.16 -28.75
N ASN A 800 -9.29 -57.25 -28.83
CA ASN A 800 -9.75 -58.52 -29.36
C ASN A 800 -10.72 -59.23 -28.40
N ARG A 801 -10.46 -59.18 -27.09
CA ARG A 801 -11.32 -59.75 -26.05
C ARG A 801 -12.71 -59.12 -26.05
N VAL A 802 -12.78 -57.78 -26.10
CA VAL A 802 -14.06 -57.08 -26.10
C VAL A 802 -14.90 -57.44 -27.32
N ARG A 803 -14.28 -57.50 -28.50
CA ARG A 803 -14.96 -57.89 -29.74
C ARG A 803 -15.45 -59.33 -29.71
N LEU A 804 -14.64 -60.26 -29.21
CA LEU A 804 -14.96 -61.68 -29.18
C LEU A 804 -16.07 -62.02 -28.19
N PHE A 805 -15.97 -61.52 -26.96
CA PHE A 805 -16.84 -61.97 -25.86
C PHE A 805 -18.04 -61.07 -25.60
N TYR A 806 -18.07 -59.85 -26.13
CA TYR A 806 -19.19 -58.92 -25.89
C TYR A 806 -19.86 -58.49 -27.19
N VAL A 807 -19.10 -57.99 -28.16
CA VAL A 807 -19.69 -57.47 -29.41
C VAL A 807 -20.28 -58.59 -30.26
N ILE A 808 -19.53 -59.66 -30.53
CA ILE A 808 -20.01 -60.79 -31.35
C ILE A 808 -21.27 -61.45 -30.76
N PRO A 809 -21.33 -61.80 -29.45
CA PRO A 809 -22.55 -62.35 -28.85
C PRO A 809 -23.74 -61.39 -28.93
N MET A 810 -23.52 -60.09 -28.74
CA MET A 810 -24.59 -59.09 -28.86
C MET A 810 -25.13 -58.96 -30.28
N LEU A 811 -24.26 -59.06 -31.30
CA LEU A 811 -24.70 -59.08 -32.70
C LEU A 811 -25.41 -60.39 -33.06
N ASN A 812 -24.94 -61.53 -32.55
CA ASN A 812 -25.61 -62.81 -32.74
C ASN A 812 -27.02 -62.80 -32.10
N SER A 813 -27.16 -62.24 -30.89
CA SER A 813 -28.46 -62.04 -30.26
C SER A 813 -29.37 -61.16 -31.13
N ALA A 814 -28.85 -60.07 -31.70
CA ALA A 814 -29.64 -59.19 -32.56
C ALA A 814 -30.05 -59.86 -33.90
N ILE A 815 -29.23 -60.76 -34.44
CA ILE A 815 -29.57 -61.59 -35.60
C ILE A 815 -30.67 -62.59 -35.23
N ASP A 816 -30.54 -63.26 -34.09
CA ASP A 816 -31.53 -64.25 -33.63
C ASP A 816 -32.87 -63.56 -33.26
N ASP A 817 -32.84 -62.34 -32.71
CA ASP A 817 -34.01 -61.49 -32.45
C ASP A 817 -34.67 -60.99 -33.75
N TYR A 818 -33.89 -60.75 -34.80
CA TYR A 818 -34.40 -60.39 -36.13
C TYR A 818 -35.21 -61.54 -36.75
N PHE A 819 -34.78 -62.80 -36.60
CA PHE A 819 -35.53 -63.94 -37.13
C PHE A 819 -36.72 -64.37 -36.25
N SER A 820 -36.73 -64.02 -34.96
CA SER A 820 -37.75 -64.50 -34.01
C SER A 820 -38.87 -63.49 -33.69
N SER A 821 -38.63 -62.19 -33.77
CA SER A 821 -39.62 -61.16 -33.44
C SER A 821 -40.43 -60.70 -34.67
N LYS A 822 -41.71 -60.33 -34.48
CA LYS A 822 -42.57 -59.73 -35.54
C LYS A 822 -42.69 -58.21 -35.44
N ASP A 823 -41.93 -57.58 -34.54
CA ASP A 823 -42.03 -56.15 -34.25
C ASP A 823 -41.15 -55.33 -35.21
N ARG A 824 -41.79 -54.51 -36.04
CA ARG A 824 -41.10 -53.66 -37.04
C ARG A 824 -40.14 -52.65 -36.41
N VAL A 825 -40.47 -52.12 -35.23
CA VAL A 825 -39.61 -51.14 -34.55
C VAL A 825 -38.33 -51.80 -34.04
N LEU A 826 -38.44 -53.04 -33.56
CA LEU A 826 -37.31 -53.83 -33.11
C LEU A 826 -36.42 -54.28 -34.28
N HIS A 827 -37.00 -54.63 -35.43
CA HIS A 827 -36.25 -54.93 -36.65
C HIS A 827 -35.38 -53.75 -37.12
N GLU A 828 -35.95 -52.54 -37.24
CA GLU A 828 -35.17 -51.37 -37.66
C GLU A 828 -34.04 -51.05 -36.67
N LYS A 829 -34.30 -51.22 -35.37
CA LYS A 829 -33.30 -51.03 -34.31
C LYS A 829 -32.16 -52.06 -34.41
N ASN A 830 -32.49 -53.34 -34.63
CA ASN A 830 -31.51 -54.41 -34.74
C ASN A 830 -30.71 -54.32 -36.05
N LEU A 831 -31.31 -53.91 -37.17
CA LEU A 831 -30.59 -53.64 -38.42
C LEU A 831 -29.58 -52.49 -38.26
N LYS A 832 -29.96 -51.41 -37.58
CA LYS A 832 -29.03 -50.30 -37.24
C LYS A 832 -27.91 -50.77 -36.31
N LEU A 833 -28.24 -51.60 -35.31
CA LEU A 833 -27.24 -52.20 -34.41
C LEU A 833 -26.25 -53.08 -35.17
N LEU A 834 -26.71 -53.88 -36.15
CA LEU A 834 -25.86 -54.75 -36.96
C LEU A 834 -24.88 -53.95 -37.81
N LYS A 835 -25.35 -52.90 -38.50
CA LYS A 835 -24.48 -51.98 -39.25
C LYS A 835 -23.42 -51.33 -38.36
N ASN A 836 -23.83 -50.80 -37.21
CA ASN A 836 -22.90 -50.22 -36.23
C ASN A 836 -21.93 -51.25 -35.66
N GLY A 837 -22.38 -52.49 -35.45
CA GLY A 837 -21.57 -53.62 -35.00
C GLY A 837 -20.51 -54.05 -36.00
N LEU A 838 -20.84 -54.09 -37.30
CA LEU A 838 -19.90 -54.40 -38.38
C LEU A 838 -18.77 -53.37 -38.44
N GLN A 839 -19.09 -52.08 -38.28
CA GLN A 839 -18.09 -51.02 -38.16
C GLN A 839 -17.17 -51.24 -36.94
N VAL A 840 -17.74 -51.63 -35.78
CA VAL A 840 -16.95 -51.94 -34.57
C VAL A 840 -16.06 -53.16 -34.76
N LEU A 841 -16.40 -54.11 -35.63
CA LEU A 841 -15.58 -55.28 -35.97
C LEU A 841 -14.58 -55.04 -37.12
N ASN A 842 -14.58 -53.85 -37.74
CA ASN A 842 -13.83 -53.53 -38.96
C ASN A 842 -14.15 -54.52 -40.10
N ILE A 843 -15.44 -54.78 -40.32
CA ILE A 843 -15.96 -55.55 -41.45
C ILE A 843 -16.62 -54.55 -42.40
N ASN A 844 -16.35 -54.66 -43.71
CA ASN A 844 -17.02 -53.82 -44.71
C ASN A 844 -18.48 -54.27 -44.83
N GLU A 845 -19.41 -53.33 -44.99
CA GLU A 845 -20.82 -53.70 -45.16
C GLU A 845 -21.00 -54.56 -46.43
N PRO A 846 -21.62 -55.75 -46.34
CA PRO A 846 -21.83 -56.60 -47.50
C PRO A 846 -22.83 -55.96 -48.48
N GLU A 847 -22.44 -55.84 -49.76
CA GLU A 847 -23.33 -55.39 -50.83
C GLU A 847 -24.45 -56.41 -51.03
N SER A 848 -25.67 -56.08 -50.59
CA SER A 848 -26.85 -56.97 -50.61
C SER A 848 -28.11 -56.23 -51.06
N LEU A 849 -28.98 -56.93 -51.80
CA LEU A 849 -30.18 -56.35 -52.43
C LEU A 849 -31.42 -56.42 -51.52
N THR A 850 -31.40 -57.27 -50.49
CA THR A 850 -32.50 -57.45 -49.53
C THR A 850 -32.00 -57.48 -48.07
N GLU A 851 -32.86 -57.09 -47.11
CA GLU A 851 -32.52 -57.06 -45.68
C GLU A 851 -32.21 -58.47 -45.11
N GLU A 852 -32.86 -59.51 -45.65
CA GLU A 852 -32.63 -60.90 -45.23
C GLU A 852 -31.30 -61.47 -45.77
N GLU A 853 -30.90 -61.11 -46.99
CA GLU A 853 -29.56 -61.42 -47.53
C GLU A 853 -28.46 -60.68 -46.78
N PHE A 854 -28.72 -59.43 -46.37
CA PHE A 854 -27.82 -58.65 -45.52
C PHE A 854 -27.58 -59.34 -44.16
N VAL A 855 -28.64 -59.80 -43.48
CA VAL A 855 -28.51 -60.46 -42.16
C VAL A 855 -27.79 -61.81 -42.29
N ASN A 856 -28.09 -62.61 -43.32
CA ASN A 856 -27.45 -63.91 -43.55
C ASN A 856 -25.97 -63.81 -43.96
N SER A 857 -25.62 -62.82 -44.79
CA SER A 857 -24.21 -62.55 -45.15
C SER A 857 -23.42 -62.04 -43.94
N THR A 858 -24.02 -61.13 -43.17
CA THR A 858 -23.47 -60.60 -41.90
C THR A 858 -23.16 -61.73 -40.92
N LYS A 859 -24.05 -62.73 -40.77
CA LYS A 859 -23.83 -63.89 -39.89
C LYS A 859 -22.59 -64.70 -40.29
N LYS A 860 -22.37 -64.92 -41.59
CA LYS A 860 -21.17 -65.64 -42.10
C LYS A 860 -19.88 -64.85 -41.87
N GLU A 861 -19.91 -63.54 -42.11
CA GLU A 861 -18.75 -62.66 -41.90
C GLU A 861 -18.36 -62.53 -40.42
N ILE A 862 -19.36 -62.42 -39.52
CA ILE A 862 -19.14 -62.42 -38.07
C ILE A 862 -18.46 -63.72 -37.62
N GLU A 863 -18.90 -64.87 -38.12
CA GLU A 863 -18.29 -66.18 -37.81
C GLU A 863 -16.85 -66.31 -38.29
N GLN A 864 -16.56 -65.85 -39.52
CA GLN A 864 -15.17 -65.78 -40.00
C GLN A 864 -14.32 -64.86 -39.14
N LYS A 865 -14.86 -63.70 -38.74
CA LYS A 865 -14.15 -62.75 -37.88
C LYS A 865 -13.92 -63.32 -36.48
N ARG A 866 -14.86 -64.08 -35.94
CA ARG A 866 -14.75 -64.79 -34.66
C ARG A 866 -13.54 -65.71 -34.63
N LEU A 867 -13.36 -66.54 -35.67
CA LEU A 867 -12.21 -67.44 -35.81
C LEU A 867 -10.89 -66.68 -35.94
N GLN A 868 -10.87 -65.61 -36.74
CA GLN A 868 -9.70 -64.74 -36.88
C GLN A 868 -9.29 -64.14 -35.52
N ILE A 869 -10.23 -63.53 -34.79
CA ILE A 869 -9.97 -62.91 -33.48
C ILE A 869 -9.52 -63.96 -32.45
N SER A 870 -10.14 -65.15 -32.44
CA SER A 870 -9.74 -66.24 -31.54
C SER A 870 -8.30 -66.70 -31.81
N SER A 871 -7.90 -66.82 -33.08
CA SER A 871 -6.52 -67.18 -33.43
C SER A 871 -5.51 -66.09 -33.05
N ALA A 872 -5.90 -64.81 -33.17
CA ALA A 872 -5.09 -63.67 -32.79
C ALA A 872 -4.88 -63.60 -31.26
N LEU A 873 -5.92 -63.90 -30.46
CA LEU A 873 -5.80 -63.97 -29.00
C LEU A 873 -4.85 -65.08 -28.56
N ASN A 874 -4.89 -66.26 -29.18
CA ASN A 874 -3.93 -67.33 -28.86
C ASN A 874 -2.48 -66.91 -29.10
N ARG A 875 -2.21 -66.19 -30.21
CA ARG A 875 -0.87 -65.63 -30.49
C ARG A 875 -0.45 -64.60 -29.45
N ILE A 876 -1.37 -63.73 -29.03
CA ILE A 876 -1.14 -62.72 -27.99
C ILE A 876 -0.80 -63.37 -26.64
N HIS A 877 -1.50 -64.44 -26.25
CA HIS A 877 -1.19 -65.18 -25.02
C HIS A 877 0.21 -65.78 -25.05
N ILE A 878 0.61 -66.41 -26.16
CA ILE A 878 1.98 -66.94 -26.33
C ILE A 878 3.02 -65.82 -26.19
N GLN A 879 2.81 -64.65 -26.82
CA GLN A 879 3.72 -63.51 -26.69
C GLN A 879 3.83 -63.02 -25.24
N LYS A 880 2.71 -62.99 -24.52
CA LYS A 880 2.68 -62.59 -23.10
C LYS A 880 3.44 -63.57 -22.21
N ASP A 881 3.33 -64.86 -22.48
CA ASP A 881 4.07 -65.91 -21.76
C ASP A 881 5.58 -65.76 -21.98
N VAL A 882 6.01 -65.47 -23.21
CA VAL A 882 7.43 -65.20 -23.54
C VAL A 882 7.97 -63.98 -22.77
N ILE A 883 7.22 -62.88 -22.72
CA ILE A 883 7.63 -61.69 -21.93
C ILE A 883 7.70 -62.03 -20.44
N THR A 884 6.73 -62.78 -19.94
CA THR A 884 6.68 -63.19 -18.53
C THR A 884 7.86 -64.09 -18.17
N GLU A 885 8.24 -65.01 -19.04
CA GLU A 885 9.40 -65.89 -18.87
C GLU A 885 10.73 -65.09 -18.89
N ASN A 886 10.86 -64.15 -19.83
CA ASN A 886 12.04 -63.26 -19.91
C ASN A 886 12.18 -62.40 -18.64
N LEU A 887 11.07 -61.83 -18.15
CA LEU A 887 11.05 -61.10 -16.89
C LEU A 887 11.40 -61.99 -15.70
N SER A 888 10.84 -63.21 -15.64
CA SER A 888 11.16 -64.16 -14.58
C SER A 888 12.65 -64.50 -14.53
N LYS A 889 13.29 -64.68 -15.69
CA LYS A 889 14.76 -64.89 -15.79
C LYS A 889 15.54 -63.66 -15.29
N SER A 890 15.07 -62.45 -15.61
CA SER A 890 15.71 -61.21 -15.14
C SER A 890 15.55 -60.95 -13.64
N CYS A 891 14.52 -61.51 -13.00
CA CYS A 891 14.19 -61.30 -11.59
C CYS A 891 14.54 -62.49 -10.68
N ASN A 892 15.50 -63.36 -11.06
CA ASN A 892 15.91 -64.54 -10.27
C ASN A 892 14.77 -65.54 -9.98
N GLY A 893 13.86 -65.74 -10.93
CA GLY A 893 12.78 -66.73 -10.85
C GLY A 893 11.38 -66.13 -10.62
N ILE A 894 10.41 -67.00 -10.33
CA ILE A 894 8.99 -66.64 -10.20
C ILE A 894 8.74 -65.78 -8.95
N ASP A 895 9.46 -66.05 -7.86
CA ASP A 895 9.31 -65.32 -6.60
C ASP A 895 9.77 -63.87 -6.72
N GLY A 896 10.88 -63.62 -7.42
CA GLY A 896 11.34 -62.26 -7.67
C GLY A 896 10.44 -61.49 -8.65
N LEU A 897 9.83 -62.17 -9.63
CA LEU A 897 8.80 -61.56 -10.49
C LEU A 897 7.55 -61.16 -9.69
N ASN A 898 7.11 -62.02 -8.76
CA ASN A 898 6.00 -61.72 -7.86
C ASN A 898 6.34 -60.56 -6.92
N ALA A 899 7.56 -60.49 -6.40
CA ALA A 899 8.03 -59.36 -5.60
C ALA A 899 8.06 -58.05 -6.40
N LEU A 900 8.53 -58.08 -7.66
CA LEU A 900 8.50 -56.92 -8.55
C LEU A 900 7.06 -56.42 -8.78
N LYS A 901 6.13 -57.35 -9.02
CA LYS A 901 4.71 -57.04 -9.19
C LYS A 901 4.10 -56.46 -7.91
N GLN A 902 4.42 -57.03 -6.75
CA GLN A 902 3.93 -56.55 -5.45
C GLN A 902 4.45 -55.16 -5.09
N LYS A 903 5.66 -54.82 -5.54
CA LYS A 903 6.31 -53.52 -5.32
C LYS A 903 5.83 -52.44 -6.30
N SER A 904 5.52 -52.80 -7.54
CA SER A 904 5.34 -51.83 -8.64
C SER A 904 3.88 -51.62 -9.05
N VAL A 905 3.02 -52.63 -8.90
CA VAL A 905 1.62 -52.58 -9.32
C VAL A 905 0.72 -52.38 -8.10
N ASN A 906 -0.33 -51.57 -8.23
CA ASN A 906 -1.37 -51.45 -7.22
C ASN A 906 -2.71 -51.98 -7.78
N LYS A 907 -3.36 -52.88 -7.02
CA LYS A 907 -4.61 -53.52 -7.45
C LYS A 907 -5.75 -52.52 -7.59
N ALA A 908 -5.93 -51.62 -6.63
CA ALA A 908 -7.04 -50.66 -6.66
C ALA A 908 -6.93 -49.67 -7.84
N ILE A 909 -5.72 -49.20 -8.19
CA ILE A 909 -5.54 -48.39 -9.40
C ILE A 909 -5.84 -49.23 -10.65
N SER A 910 -5.32 -50.46 -10.73
CA SER A 910 -5.60 -51.36 -11.86
C SER A 910 -7.10 -51.59 -12.07
N ASP A 911 -7.85 -51.85 -10.99
CA ASP A 911 -9.28 -52.11 -11.04
C ASP A 911 -10.07 -50.83 -11.41
N LEU A 912 -9.60 -49.65 -10.97
CA LEU A 912 -10.18 -48.34 -11.32
C LEU A 912 -10.00 -48.00 -12.81
N VAL A 913 -8.78 -48.08 -13.33
CA VAL A 913 -8.48 -47.69 -14.72
C VAL A 913 -8.95 -48.73 -15.75
N GLN A 914 -9.21 -49.97 -15.33
CA GLN A 914 -9.83 -51.00 -16.17
C GLN A 914 -11.37 -51.06 -16.00
N ASN A 915 -11.92 -50.28 -15.07
CA ASN A 915 -13.34 -50.24 -14.74
C ASN A 915 -13.93 -51.64 -14.41
N ARG A 916 -13.18 -52.46 -13.66
CA ARG A 916 -13.59 -53.84 -13.33
C ARG A 916 -14.80 -53.95 -12.40
N SER A 917 -15.18 -52.83 -11.77
CA SER A 917 -16.34 -52.73 -10.87
C SER A 917 -17.65 -52.43 -11.61
N ALA A 918 -17.64 -52.27 -12.93
CA ALA A 918 -18.86 -52.05 -13.71
C ALA A 918 -19.63 -53.37 -13.92
N ASN A 919 -20.94 -53.35 -13.68
CA ASN A 919 -21.82 -54.51 -13.90
C ASN A 919 -21.92 -54.86 -15.39
N ASP A 920 -21.98 -53.84 -16.26
CA ASP A 920 -22.12 -54.02 -17.71
C ASP A 920 -20.83 -53.61 -18.43
N GLN A 921 -20.24 -54.57 -19.14
CA GLN A 921 -18.97 -54.35 -19.84
C GLN A 921 -19.13 -53.63 -21.19
N VAL A 922 -20.26 -53.86 -21.85
CA VAL A 922 -20.71 -53.19 -23.08
C VAL A 922 -22.17 -52.82 -22.87
N ILE A 923 -22.51 -51.56 -23.14
CA ILE A 923 -23.88 -51.06 -23.04
C ILE A 923 -24.36 -50.66 -24.43
N GLN A 924 -25.56 -51.09 -24.77
CA GLN A 924 -26.31 -50.59 -25.92
C GLN A 924 -27.17 -49.41 -25.49
N VAL A 925 -26.92 -48.23 -26.06
CA VAL A 925 -27.82 -47.08 -25.94
C VAL A 925 -28.42 -46.85 -27.32
N GLU A 926 -29.73 -47.01 -27.43
CA GLU A 926 -30.45 -47.04 -28.72
C GLU A 926 -29.90 -48.11 -29.68
N SER A 927 -29.15 -47.72 -30.71
CA SER A 927 -28.52 -48.62 -31.70
C SER A 927 -26.99 -48.51 -31.70
N GLU A 928 -26.41 -47.75 -30.75
CA GLU A 928 -24.96 -47.55 -30.64
C GLU A 928 -24.36 -48.42 -29.53
N ILE A 929 -23.11 -48.85 -29.76
CA ILE A 929 -22.38 -49.78 -28.90
C ILE A 929 -21.32 -49.01 -28.12
N PHE A 930 -21.48 -48.92 -26.80
CA PHE A 930 -20.52 -48.27 -25.91
C PHE A 930 -19.75 -49.30 -25.10
N ILE A 931 -18.44 -49.35 -25.33
CA ILE A 931 -17.52 -50.21 -24.57
C ILE A 931 -17.13 -49.48 -23.27
N LYS A 932 -17.43 -50.06 -22.11
CA LYS A 932 -17.10 -49.50 -20.79
C LYS A 932 -15.89 -50.14 -20.12
N THR A 933 -15.46 -51.30 -20.59
CA THR A 933 -14.32 -52.02 -20.03
C THR A 933 -12.99 -51.55 -20.57
N ASP A 934 -11.96 -51.74 -19.74
CA ASP A 934 -10.57 -51.46 -20.07
C ASP A 934 -10.33 -50.08 -20.71
N PRO A 935 -10.84 -48.98 -20.16
CA PRO A 935 -10.66 -47.67 -20.79
C PRO A 935 -9.17 -47.32 -20.98
N ILE A 936 -8.30 -47.78 -20.07
CA ILE A 936 -6.85 -47.63 -20.16
C ILE A 936 -6.19 -48.30 -21.37
N PHE A 937 -6.85 -49.28 -21.99
CA PHE A 937 -6.33 -49.99 -23.15
C PHE A 937 -6.99 -49.55 -24.46
N ARG A 938 -7.92 -48.59 -24.41
CA ARG A 938 -8.62 -48.09 -25.59
C ARG A 938 -8.01 -46.79 -26.10
N LEU A 939 -7.72 -46.73 -27.40
CA LEU A 939 -7.31 -45.49 -28.07
C LEU A 939 -8.50 -44.53 -28.28
N SER A 940 -8.23 -43.24 -28.17
CA SER A 940 -9.25 -42.20 -28.37
C SER A 940 -9.60 -42.03 -29.86
N LYS A 941 -10.90 -42.02 -30.18
CA LYS A 941 -11.42 -41.80 -31.55
C LYS A 941 -11.36 -40.32 -31.97
N SER A 942 -11.52 -39.42 -31.01
CA SER A 942 -11.61 -37.97 -31.25
C SER A 942 -10.23 -37.34 -31.50
N ARG A 943 -10.13 -36.50 -32.53
CA ARG A 943 -8.89 -35.81 -32.93
C ARG A 943 -8.64 -34.48 -32.20
N ASN A 944 -9.56 -34.05 -31.35
CA ASN A 944 -9.53 -32.73 -30.70
C ASN A 944 -9.02 -32.80 -29.24
N GLY A 945 -8.30 -33.86 -28.87
CA GLY A 945 -7.81 -34.08 -27.49
C GLY A 945 -8.86 -34.57 -26.48
N ARG A 946 -10.17 -34.47 -26.80
CA ARG A 946 -11.24 -35.05 -25.98
C ARG A 946 -11.22 -36.57 -26.07
N ALA A 947 -11.25 -37.24 -24.92
CA ALA A 947 -11.20 -38.69 -24.80
C ALA A 947 -12.12 -39.18 -23.65
N HIS A 948 -12.32 -40.50 -23.60
CA HIS A 948 -12.86 -41.15 -22.41
C HIS A 948 -11.92 -41.03 -21.22
N PHE A 949 -12.46 -41.15 -20.02
CA PHE A 949 -11.67 -41.08 -18.80
C PHE A 949 -10.69 -42.25 -18.70
N PHE A 950 -9.44 -41.96 -18.32
CA PHE A 950 -8.31 -42.90 -18.25
C PHE A 950 -7.78 -43.41 -19.58
N ALA A 951 -8.01 -42.71 -20.70
CA ALA A 951 -7.35 -43.08 -21.95
C ALA A 951 -5.81 -43.10 -21.77
N PRO A 952 -5.07 -44.05 -22.38
CA PRO A 952 -3.61 -44.12 -22.27
C PRO A 952 -2.93 -42.99 -23.06
N TYR A 953 -3.49 -42.68 -24.24
CA TYR A 953 -3.01 -41.65 -25.16
C TYR A 953 -4.16 -40.77 -25.63
N LYS A 954 -3.86 -39.48 -25.77
CA LYS A 954 -4.76 -38.46 -26.31
C LYS A 954 -4.31 -38.05 -27.70
N ARG A 955 -5.28 -37.92 -28.60
CA ARG A 955 -5.03 -37.60 -30.00
C ARG A 955 -5.30 -36.12 -30.29
N LEU A 956 -4.29 -35.43 -30.79
CA LEU A 956 -4.38 -34.05 -31.26
C LEU A 956 -4.02 -34.02 -32.76
N GLY A 957 -5.05 -34.00 -33.62
CA GLY A 957 -4.88 -34.19 -35.06
C GLY A 957 -4.30 -35.58 -35.39
N GLY A 958 -3.07 -35.60 -35.91
CA GLY A 958 -2.31 -36.83 -36.19
C GLY A 958 -1.39 -37.29 -35.06
N LEU A 959 -1.12 -36.44 -34.06
CA LEU A 959 -0.17 -36.72 -32.98
C LEU A 959 -0.85 -37.49 -31.83
N LEU A 960 -0.19 -38.54 -31.34
CA LEU A 960 -0.55 -39.27 -30.13
C LEU A 960 0.35 -38.82 -28.99
N ILE A 961 -0.24 -38.23 -27.95
CA ILE A 961 0.46 -37.72 -26.78
C ILE A 961 0.05 -38.55 -25.58
N GLU A 962 1.01 -38.94 -24.74
CA GLU A 962 0.72 -39.60 -23.46
C GLU A 962 -0.20 -38.74 -22.60
N THR A 963 -1.19 -39.37 -21.96
CA THR A 963 -2.20 -38.66 -21.17
C THR A 963 -1.60 -37.83 -20.05
N TYR A 964 -0.50 -38.27 -19.42
CA TYR A 964 0.19 -37.49 -18.39
C TYR A 964 0.65 -36.11 -18.91
N TRP A 965 1.42 -36.09 -20.00
CA TRP A 965 1.95 -34.87 -20.58
C TRP A 965 0.87 -33.99 -21.20
N PHE A 966 -0.13 -34.61 -21.85
CA PHE A 966 -1.28 -33.87 -22.37
C PHE A 966 -2.03 -33.15 -21.25
N ASN A 967 -2.33 -33.85 -20.16
CA ASN A 967 -3.06 -33.29 -19.02
C ASN A 967 -2.28 -32.17 -18.34
N LEU A 968 -0.97 -32.36 -18.17
CA LEU A 968 -0.08 -31.32 -17.64
C LEU A 968 -0.11 -30.07 -18.53
N MET A 969 -0.02 -30.23 -19.86
CA MET A 969 -0.11 -29.11 -20.81
C MET A 969 -1.44 -28.37 -20.69
N VAL A 970 -2.57 -29.08 -20.56
CA VAL A 970 -3.88 -28.46 -20.36
C VAL A 970 -3.93 -27.65 -19.06
N ILE A 971 -3.39 -28.18 -17.95
CA ILE A 971 -3.31 -27.43 -16.69
C ILE A 971 -2.51 -26.14 -16.87
N TRP A 972 -1.37 -26.18 -17.57
CA TRP A 972 -0.57 -24.97 -17.85
C TRP A 972 -1.25 -23.97 -18.80
N LEU A 973 -2.05 -24.44 -19.76
CA LEU A 973 -2.90 -23.55 -20.57
C LEU A 973 -3.96 -22.85 -19.71
N MET A 974 -4.55 -23.54 -18.74
CA MET A 974 -5.49 -22.94 -17.78
C MET A 974 -4.79 -21.92 -16.87
N ILE A 975 -3.57 -22.21 -16.42
CA ILE A 975 -2.71 -21.26 -15.67
C ILE A 975 -2.48 -19.99 -16.50
N LEU A 976 -2.10 -20.11 -17.77
CA LEU A 976 -1.86 -18.97 -18.65
C LEU A 976 -3.14 -18.14 -18.87
N PHE A 977 -4.30 -18.79 -19.02
CA PHE A 977 -5.59 -18.12 -19.11
C PHE A 977 -5.91 -17.32 -17.84
N LEU A 978 -5.75 -17.91 -16.65
CA LEU A 978 -5.98 -17.24 -15.38
C LEU A 978 -4.99 -16.10 -15.12
N TYR A 979 -3.72 -16.28 -15.51
CA TYR A 979 -2.72 -15.22 -15.44
C TYR A 979 -3.12 -13.99 -16.27
N ASN A 980 -3.61 -14.20 -17.49
CA ASN A 980 -4.11 -13.11 -18.33
C ASN A 980 -5.32 -12.39 -17.69
N ILE A 981 -6.22 -13.13 -17.03
CA ILE A 981 -7.35 -12.54 -16.28
C ILE A 981 -6.86 -11.66 -15.13
N LEU A 982 -5.84 -12.11 -14.39
CA LEU A 982 -5.24 -11.35 -13.28
C LEU A 982 -4.60 -10.05 -13.78
N VAL A 983 -3.71 -10.14 -14.78
CA VAL A 983 -2.94 -8.98 -15.28
C VAL A 983 -3.84 -7.95 -15.99
N SER A 984 -4.89 -8.40 -16.68
CA SER A 984 -5.84 -7.50 -17.35
C SER A 984 -6.85 -6.85 -16.40
N GLU A 985 -6.91 -7.29 -15.14
CA GLU A 985 -7.93 -6.94 -14.14
C GLU A 985 -9.36 -7.12 -14.67
N LEU A 986 -9.60 -8.08 -15.56
CA LEU A 986 -10.86 -8.20 -16.29
C LEU A 986 -12.05 -8.46 -15.34
N LEU A 987 -11.88 -9.37 -14.38
CA LEU A 987 -12.87 -9.65 -13.34
C LEU A 987 -13.12 -8.43 -12.44
N THR A 988 -12.08 -7.73 -12.02
CA THR A 988 -12.22 -6.53 -11.17
C THR A 988 -12.98 -5.41 -11.88
N LYS A 989 -12.73 -5.22 -13.19
CA LYS A 989 -13.45 -4.25 -14.02
C LYS A 989 -14.92 -4.62 -14.20
N THR A 990 -15.23 -5.89 -14.48
CA THR A 990 -16.63 -6.35 -14.63
C THR A 990 -17.42 -6.21 -13.33
N VAL A 991 -16.85 -6.58 -12.17
CA VAL A 991 -17.49 -6.39 -10.86
C VAL A 991 -17.76 -4.92 -10.58
N LYS A 992 -16.84 -4.01 -10.90
CA LYS A 992 -17.06 -2.55 -10.77
C LYS A 992 -18.23 -2.07 -11.65
N ILE A 993 -18.38 -2.62 -12.86
CA ILE A 993 -19.51 -2.30 -13.76
C ILE A 993 -20.83 -2.80 -13.15
N ILE A 994 -20.88 -4.05 -12.71
CA ILE A 994 -22.07 -4.64 -12.06
C ILE A 994 -22.43 -3.84 -10.81
N GLN A 995 -21.46 -3.45 -9.99
CA GLN A 995 -21.69 -2.64 -8.79
C GLN A 995 -22.30 -1.27 -9.15
N ARG A 996 -21.84 -0.63 -10.24
CA ARG A 996 -22.41 0.63 -10.72
C ARG A 996 -23.85 0.45 -11.20
N ILE A 997 -24.15 -0.65 -11.91
CA ILE A 997 -25.52 -0.97 -12.37
C ILE A 997 -26.44 -1.21 -11.17
N TYR A 998 -26.00 -2.02 -10.20
CA TYR A 998 -26.74 -2.28 -8.98
C TYR A 998 -27.03 -0.99 -8.20
N GLN A 999 -26.03 -0.14 -7.99
CA GLN A 999 -26.22 1.16 -7.32
C GLN A 999 -27.16 2.09 -8.07
N ARG A 1000 -27.16 2.04 -9.42
CA ARG A 1000 -28.09 2.80 -10.25
C ARG A 1000 -29.52 2.28 -10.10
N ASN A 1001 -29.73 0.97 -10.11
CA ASN A 1001 -31.06 0.36 -9.98
C ASN A 1001 -31.62 0.52 -8.56
N LEU A 1002 -30.79 0.37 -7.52
CA LEU A 1002 -31.19 0.62 -6.13
C LEU A 1002 -31.65 2.08 -5.94
N LYS A 1003 -31.00 3.03 -6.61
CA LYS A 1003 -31.42 4.44 -6.60
C LYS A 1003 -32.75 4.70 -7.30
N ILE A 1004 -33.08 3.92 -8.33
CA ILE A 1004 -34.39 4.01 -8.99
C ILE A 1004 -35.45 3.49 -8.03
N LEU A 1005 -35.21 2.33 -7.42
CA LEU A 1005 -36.09 1.71 -6.41
C LEU A 1005 -36.30 2.54 -5.14
N LEU A 1006 -35.30 3.32 -4.70
CA LEU A 1006 -35.43 4.22 -3.54
C LEU A 1006 -36.08 5.57 -3.89
N LYS A 1007 -36.25 5.88 -5.18
CA LYS A 1007 -36.92 7.10 -5.67
C LYS A 1007 -38.38 6.87 -6.07
N THR A 1008 -38.74 5.63 -6.41
CA THR A 1008 -40.12 5.14 -6.53
C THR A 1008 -40.66 4.81 -5.16
#